data_AF-A0A452HGV7-F1
#
_entry.id   AF-A0A452HGV7-F1
#
_cell.length_a   1.000
_cell.length_b   1.000
_cell.length_c   1.000
_cell.angle_alpha   90.00
_cell.angle_beta   90.00
_cell.angle_gamma   90.00
#
_symmetry.space_group_name_H-M   'P 1'
#
loop_
_entity.id
_entity.type
_entity.pdbx_description
1 polymer ?
#
loop_
_entity_poly.entity_id
_entity_poly.type
_entity_poly.pdbx_seq_one_letter_code
_entity_poly.pdbx_strand_id
1 'polypeptide(L)'
;MIPFKGRPPPTVTWRKGEKNLGIDERYNIQNTESSTLLNIPQVTRNDTGKYILTIENGVGEPKSSFVNVKVLDTPSACQKLQLKHVSRGTVTLIWEPPLINGGSEITNYVIEKRDATKRAWSTVTTKCSHTTFKVTNLSEKTSEESLYMPLLLVCLLGMNSLINMSEYIYFILSFFLVPPTIEFGAEHFEGLTVKAGESIRLKVLIKGRPVPQVTWFKDGKEIEKKMNIEIMNVIGSSTIFVRDATRDHRVMAENAAGVGPPSAVSRLIKCREPVNPPSAPTVVKVTDTSKTSVSLEWTKPVFDGGMEIIGYIIEMSTKYTVTDLEAGEHYKFRVSAVNGAGKGESCEVPATIQATDRLSSPEIDIDANFKQTHIVRAGATIRLFIAFLGKPVPTATWSKADSDLSLRADIHITDSFSTLTVENCNRNDAGKYVFTVENVSGSKSITFTVKVLDTPGPPGPITFKDVTRGSITLMWDAPVLDGGARIHHYIVEKREASRRSWQVVSSKCTRQIFKVTDLAEGVPFYYRVSAENEYGVGEPCELTEPVVATEEPAPPKRLDIIDTTKSSAVLAWLKPDHDGGSRVTGYLLEMKQKGSDYWAEAGQTKQLTFTVEGLLENNEYEFRVKAKNDAGYSEPREAFSSVIIKEPQIEPTADLSGITRQLITCKAGSTFTIDIPITTKCSKTFYRLTGLIEGAMYYFRVLPENIYGIGEPCETSDAVLVSDVPMVPQKLEVVDITKSTVTLAWEKPQHDGGSRLTGYVIEASKAGTEKWMKVVTLKPTVFEHTIISLNEGEQYLFRVRAQNQKGVSEPREIVTAVTVQDQKGRYNS
;
A
#
# COMPACT_ATOMS: atom_id res chain seq x y z
N MET A 1 20.43 -31.15 -5.56
CA MET A 1 21.78 -30.71 -5.15
C MET A 1 21.92 -30.84 -3.63
N ILE A 2 23.11 -31.14 -3.11
CA ILE A 2 23.39 -31.21 -1.67
C ILE A 2 23.61 -29.78 -1.14
N PRO A 3 22.80 -29.27 -0.20
CA PRO A 3 22.94 -27.92 0.33
C PRO A 3 24.00 -27.85 1.44
N PHE A 4 24.76 -26.75 1.47
CA PHE A 4 25.69 -26.43 2.54
C PHE A 4 25.66 -24.94 2.90
N LYS A 5 26.24 -24.61 4.06
CA LYS A 5 26.38 -23.27 4.62
C LYS A 5 27.77 -23.13 5.22
N GLY A 6 28.21 -21.88 5.33
CA GLY A 6 29.44 -21.47 6.01
C GLY A 6 29.75 -20.03 5.62
N ARG A 7 30.55 -19.35 6.44
CA ARG A 7 31.15 -18.05 6.11
C ARG A 7 32.62 -18.05 6.55
N PRO A 8 33.59 -17.89 5.64
CA PRO A 8 33.45 -17.71 4.18
C PRO A 8 32.70 -18.87 3.47
N PRO A 9 32.23 -18.69 2.22
CA PRO A 9 31.56 -19.76 1.47
C PRO A 9 32.43 -21.02 1.37
N PRO A 10 31.93 -22.22 1.72
CA PRO A 10 32.75 -23.43 1.72
C PRO A 10 33.28 -23.84 0.34
N THR A 11 34.55 -24.22 0.30
CA THR A 11 35.11 -25.01 -0.79
C THR A 11 34.58 -26.45 -0.70
N VAL A 12 34.53 -27.13 -1.85
CA VAL A 12 33.91 -28.45 -1.97
C VAL A 12 34.86 -29.40 -2.67
N THR A 13 35.20 -30.51 -2.00
CA THR A 13 35.98 -31.59 -2.60
C THR A 13 35.17 -32.88 -2.65
N TRP A 14 34.99 -33.43 -3.85
CA TRP A 14 34.48 -34.79 -4.06
C TRP A 14 35.66 -35.75 -4.28
N ARG A 15 35.67 -36.88 -3.56
CA ARG A 15 36.68 -37.94 -3.69
C ARG A 15 36.04 -39.30 -3.90
N LYS A 16 36.79 -40.23 -4.49
CA LYS A 16 36.49 -41.66 -4.52
C LYS A 16 37.70 -42.44 -4.01
N GLY A 17 37.58 -42.98 -2.79
CA GLY A 17 38.78 -43.31 -2.01
C GLY A 17 39.70 -42.07 -1.92
N GLU A 18 40.98 -42.24 -2.20
CA GLU A 18 41.96 -41.13 -2.20
C GLU A 18 41.90 -40.23 -3.45
N LYS A 19 41.24 -40.65 -4.55
CA LYS A 19 41.23 -39.87 -5.79
C LYS A 19 40.25 -38.71 -5.70
N ASN A 20 40.75 -37.47 -5.81
CA ASN A 20 39.93 -36.28 -6.06
C ASN A 20 39.28 -36.37 -7.45
N LEU A 21 37.98 -36.08 -7.53
CA LEU A 21 37.17 -36.17 -8.75
C LEU A 21 37.11 -34.85 -9.53
N GLY A 22 37.40 -33.70 -8.89
CA GLY A 22 37.32 -32.37 -9.53
C GLY A 22 38.36 -32.08 -10.63
N ILE A 23 39.22 -33.05 -10.95
CA ILE A 23 40.30 -32.97 -11.95
C ILE A 23 40.04 -33.95 -13.11
N ASP A 24 38.99 -34.78 -13.03
CA ASP A 24 38.70 -35.85 -13.98
C ASP A 24 37.44 -35.48 -14.79
N GLU A 25 37.63 -35.12 -16.06
CA GLU A 25 36.59 -34.64 -16.99
C GLU A 25 35.38 -35.57 -17.13
N ARG A 26 35.51 -36.84 -16.72
CA ARG A 26 34.42 -37.82 -16.69
C ARG A 26 33.35 -37.51 -15.64
N TYR A 27 33.66 -36.67 -14.64
CA TYR A 27 32.75 -36.28 -13.56
C TYR A 27 32.33 -34.82 -13.71
N ASN A 28 31.03 -34.57 -13.87
CA ASN A 28 30.49 -33.23 -13.92
C ASN A 28 30.13 -32.81 -12.48
N ILE A 29 30.97 -31.96 -11.88
CA ILE A 29 30.75 -31.38 -10.55
C ILE A 29 30.27 -29.95 -10.71
N GLN A 30 29.07 -29.67 -10.20
CA GLN A 30 28.52 -28.32 -10.17
C GLN A 30 28.55 -27.82 -8.73
N ASN A 31 29.33 -26.77 -8.47
CA ASN A 31 29.42 -26.12 -7.17
C ASN A 31 28.82 -24.71 -7.27
N THR A 32 28.08 -24.33 -6.23
CA THR A 32 27.60 -22.96 -5.97
C THR A 32 27.99 -22.58 -4.55
N GLU A 33 27.84 -21.31 -4.16
CA GLU A 33 28.21 -20.80 -2.82
C GLU A 33 27.46 -21.49 -1.65
N SER A 34 26.42 -22.27 -1.93
CA SER A 34 25.60 -22.95 -0.91
C SER A 34 25.09 -24.34 -1.32
N SER A 35 25.59 -24.94 -2.42
CA SER A 35 25.25 -26.31 -2.79
C SER A 35 26.20 -26.96 -3.78
N THR A 36 26.24 -28.30 -3.81
CA THR A 36 27.02 -29.09 -4.77
C THR A 36 26.20 -30.19 -5.44
N LEU A 37 26.64 -30.63 -6.60
CA LEU A 37 26.12 -31.78 -7.35
C LEU A 37 27.29 -32.57 -7.92
N LEU A 38 27.29 -33.90 -7.74
CA LEU A 38 28.13 -34.82 -8.51
C LEU A 38 27.26 -35.59 -9.49
N ASN A 39 27.53 -35.41 -10.78
CA ASN A 39 26.90 -36.13 -11.88
C ASN A 39 27.93 -36.99 -12.62
N ILE A 40 27.58 -38.26 -12.85
CA ILE A 40 28.33 -39.23 -13.65
C ILE A 40 27.51 -39.49 -14.93
N PRO A 41 27.83 -38.86 -16.07
CA PRO A 41 27.00 -38.92 -17.27
C PRO A 41 26.84 -40.34 -17.85
N GLN A 42 27.90 -41.16 -17.73
CA GLN A 42 27.98 -42.53 -18.24
C GLN A 42 28.61 -43.45 -17.21
N VAL A 43 27.77 -44.16 -16.47
CA VAL A 43 28.19 -45.07 -15.39
C VAL A 43 28.73 -46.39 -15.95
N THR A 44 29.86 -46.84 -15.41
CA THR A 44 30.50 -48.14 -15.69
C THR A 44 30.71 -48.91 -14.39
N ARG A 45 31.03 -50.21 -14.45
CA ARG A 45 31.29 -51.04 -13.26
C ARG A 45 32.35 -50.44 -12.33
N ASN A 46 33.35 -49.76 -12.91
CA ASN A 46 34.45 -49.09 -12.21
C ASN A 46 33.99 -47.89 -11.36
N ASP A 47 32.74 -47.44 -11.50
CA ASP A 47 32.13 -46.43 -10.61
C ASP A 47 31.62 -47.04 -9.29
N THR A 48 31.56 -48.36 -9.15
CA THR A 48 31.32 -49.00 -7.84
C THR A 48 32.36 -48.57 -6.81
N GLY A 49 31.95 -48.17 -5.61
CA GLY A 49 32.84 -47.78 -4.52
C GLY A 49 32.30 -46.66 -3.61
N LYS A 50 33.11 -46.25 -2.64
CA LYS A 50 32.81 -45.18 -1.66
C LYS A 50 33.16 -43.81 -2.25
N TYR A 51 32.16 -42.96 -2.43
CA TYR A 51 32.30 -41.54 -2.73
C TYR A 51 32.26 -40.75 -1.42
N ILE A 52 33.11 -39.73 -1.31
CA ILE A 52 33.24 -38.87 -0.14
C ILE A 52 33.06 -37.42 -0.59
N LEU A 53 32.22 -36.69 0.13
CA LEU A 53 32.05 -35.24 0.03
C LEU A 53 32.71 -34.62 1.26
N THR A 54 33.64 -33.69 1.05
CA THR A 54 34.27 -32.87 2.09
C THR A 54 33.99 -31.39 1.81
N ILE A 55 33.62 -30.65 2.85
CA ILE A 55 33.47 -29.19 2.82
C ILE A 55 34.31 -28.51 3.91
N GLU A 56 34.94 -27.39 3.57
CA GLU A 56 35.83 -26.61 4.43
C GLU A 56 35.77 -25.13 4.05
N ASN A 57 36.06 -24.21 4.97
CA ASN A 57 36.14 -22.77 4.68
C ASN A 57 37.19 -22.01 5.52
N GLY A 58 38.08 -22.73 6.20
CA GLY A 58 39.05 -22.17 7.15
C GLY A 58 38.48 -21.85 8.55
N VAL A 59 37.17 -22.03 8.78
CA VAL A 59 36.52 -21.83 10.08
C VAL A 59 36.15 -23.18 10.68
N GLY A 60 36.91 -23.61 11.67
CA GLY A 60 36.74 -24.92 12.33
C GLY A 60 37.12 -26.11 11.44
N GLU A 61 36.82 -27.32 11.92
CA GLU A 61 37.24 -28.56 11.26
C GLU A 61 36.43 -28.87 9.97
N PRO A 62 37.07 -29.34 8.88
CA PRO A 62 36.38 -29.80 7.67
C PRO A 62 35.33 -30.89 7.95
N LYS A 63 34.11 -30.72 7.43
CA LYS A 63 33.06 -31.75 7.57
C LYS A 63 33.09 -32.68 6.36
N SER A 64 33.04 -33.99 6.61
CA SER A 64 33.04 -35.01 5.56
C SER A 64 31.92 -36.02 5.75
N SER A 65 31.36 -36.50 4.64
CA SER A 65 30.34 -37.56 4.60
C SER A 65 30.53 -38.45 3.37
N PHE A 66 29.89 -39.61 3.33
CA PHE A 66 30.11 -40.59 2.28
C PHE A 66 28.84 -41.33 1.85
N VAL A 67 28.89 -41.87 0.63
CA VAL A 67 27.88 -42.77 0.07
C VAL A 67 28.57 -43.86 -0.72
N ASN A 68 28.12 -45.10 -0.60
CA ASN A 68 28.61 -46.20 -1.43
C ASN A 68 27.71 -46.34 -2.66
N VAL A 69 28.31 -46.36 -3.84
CA VAL A 69 27.62 -46.63 -5.11
C VAL A 69 27.94 -48.08 -5.51
N LYS A 70 26.92 -48.84 -5.90
CA LYS A 70 27.07 -50.17 -6.52
C LYS A 70 26.45 -50.16 -7.90
N VAL A 71 27.29 -50.37 -8.91
CA VAL A 71 26.85 -50.45 -10.30
C VAL A 71 26.50 -51.90 -10.62
N LEU A 72 25.25 -52.11 -11.01
CA LEU A 72 24.78 -53.35 -11.62
C LEU A 72 24.81 -53.22 -13.14
N ASP A 73 25.08 -54.33 -13.80
CA ASP A 73 25.24 -54.43 -15.24
C ASP A 73 24.65 -55.79 -15.70
N THR A 74 24.58 -56.03 -17.01
CA THR A 74 24.19 -57.35 -17.52
C THR A 74 25.26 -58.40 -17.18
N PRO A 75 24.86 -59.67 -16.98
CA PRO A 75 25.81 -60.78 -17.01
C PRO A 75 26.42 -60.94 -18.41
N SER A 76 27.67 -61.44 -18.47
CA SER A 76 28.26 -61.88 -19.74
C SER A 76 27.54 -63.12 -20.29
N ALA A 77 27.92 -63.56 -21.49
CA ALA A 77 27.52 -64.88 -21.97
C ALA A 77 27.93 -66.00 -21.00
N CYS A 78 27.11 -67.05 -20.93
CA CYS A 78 27.43 -68.28 -20.20
C CYS A 78 28.58 -69.03 -20.90
N GLN A 79 29.40 -69.76 -20.13
CA GLN A 79 30.59 -70.43 -20.67
C GLN A 79 30.33 -71.92 -20.98
N LYS A 80 31.16 -72.47 -21.87
CA LYS A 80 31.25 -73.91 -22.22
C LYS A 80 29.90 -74.65 -22.35
N LEU A 81 28.94 -74.09 -23.11
CA LEU A 81 27.67 -74.79 -23.40
C LEU A 81 27.92 -76.11 -24.14
N GLN A 82 27.50 -77.21 -23.54
CA GLN A 82 27.57 -78.58 -24.05
C GLN A 82 26.16 -79.18 -24.20
N LEU A 83 25.99 -80.01 -25.22
CA LEU A 83 24.82 -80.88 -25.40
C LEU A 83 25.18 -82.30 -24.96
N LYS A 84 24.38 -82.90 -24.08
CA LYS A 84 24.52 -84.30 -23.64
C LYS A 84 23.17 -85.02 -23.70
N HIS A 85 23.22 -86.34 -23.75
CA HIS A 85 22.03 -87.22 -23.81
C HIS A 85 21.04 -86.80 -24.92
N VAL A 86 21.56 -86.45 -26.10
CA VAL A 86 20.77 -86.14 -27.29
C VAL A 86 20.03 -87.41 -27.74
N SER A 87 18.70 -87.34 -27.87
CA SER A 87 17.87 -88.44 -28.37
C SER A 87 16.67 -87.90 -29.16
N ARG A 88 15.96 -88.78 -29.87
CA ARG A 88 14.71 -88.46 -30.57
C ARG A 88 13.68 -87.93 -29.56
N GLY A 89 13.49 -86.61 -29.54
CA GLY A 89 12.57 -85.92 -28.62
C GLY A 89 13.19 -85.22 -27.41
N THR A 90 14.46 -85.45 -27.04
CA THR A 90 15.07 -84.84 -25.83
C THR A 90 16.55 -84.45 -25.99
N VAL A 91 16.99 -83.44 -25.23
CA VAL A 91 18.41 -83.08 -25.08
C VAL A 91 18.67 -82.45 -23.72
N THR A 92 19.80 -82.75 -23.09
CA THR A 92 20.27 -82.08 -21.87
C THR A 92 21.32 -81.03 -22.23
N LEU A 93 21.04 -79.78 -21.91
CA LEU A 93 21.96 -78.65 -21.93
C LEU A 93 22.76 -78.64 -20.63
N ILE A 94 24.07 -78.45 -20.70
CA ILE A 94 24.94 -78.19 -19.53
C ILE A 94 25.89 -77.04 -19.88
N TRP A 95 26.07 -76.09 -18.99
CA TRP A 95 26.98 -74.96 -19.17
C TRP A 95 27.74 -74.64 -17.88
N GLU A 96 28.64 -73.67 -17.97
CA GLU A 96 29.27 -73.02 -16.83
C GLU A 96 28.68 -71.61 -16.67
N PRO A 97 28.63 -71.07 -15.43
CA PRO A 97 28.15 -69.71 -15.18
C PRO A 97 28.90 -68.66 -16.01
N PRO A 98 28.29 -67.48 -16.27
CA PRO A 98 28.99 -66.37 -16.89
C PRO A 98 30.15 -65.90 -16.01
N LEU A 99 31.34 -65.73 -16.60
CA LEU A 99 32.55 -65.26 -15.91
C LEU A 99 32.34 -63.90 -15.23
N ILE A 100 31.43 -63.08 -15.77
CA ILE A 100 31.08 -61.76 -15.24
C ILE A 100 29.58 -61.75 -14.95
N ASN A 101 29.21 -61.79 -13.67
CA ASN A 101 27.83 -61.95 -13.20
C ASN A 101 26.94 -60.69 -13.21
N GLY A 102 27.41 -59.57 -13.78
CA GLY A 102 26.68 -58.29 -13.71
C GLY A 102 26.75 -57.54 -12.37
N GLY A 103 27.58 -57.99 -11.41
CA GLY A 103 27.68 -57.38 -10.07
C GLY A 103 26.58 -57.82 -9.09
N SER A 104 25.75 -58.77 -9.51
CA SER A 104 24.70 -59.42 -8.72
C SER A 104 24.83 -60.94 -8.87
N GLU A 105 24.12 -61.70 -8.05
CA GLU A 105 24.04 -63.16 -8.23
C GLU A 105 23.12 -63.51 -9.41
N ILE A 106 23.44 -64.59 -10.13
CA ILE A 106 22.62 -65.05 -11.25
C ILE A 106 21.41 -65.80 -10.68
N THR A 107 20.26 -65.14 -10.68
CA THR A 107 19.02 -65.71 -10.10
C THR A 107 18.43 -66.81 -10.98
N ASN A 108 18.50 -66.64 -12.30
CA ASN A 108 17.91 -67.52 -13.31
C ASN A 108 18.70 -67.44 -14.62
N TYR A 109 18.59 -68.48 -15.42
CA TYR A 109 18.99 -68.55 -16.83
C TYR A 109 17.74 -68.63 -17.71
N VAL A 110 17.69 -67.78 -18.74
CA VAL A 110 16.77 -67.90 -19.86
C VAL A 110 17.38 -68.84 -20.89
N ILE A 111 16.58 -69.78 -21.35
CA ILE A 111 16.98 -70.79 -22.35
C ILE A 111 16.10 -70.58 -23.58
N GLU A 112 16.72 -70.28 -24.72
CA GLU A 112 16.03 -70.06 -25.97
C GLU A 112 16.52 -71.01 -27.06
N LYS A 113 15.59 -71.53 -27.85
CA LYS A 113 15.89 -72.40 -29.00
C LYS A 113 15.53 -71.71 -30.30
N ARG A 114 16.29 -71.96 -31.37
CA ARG A 114 15.96 -71.49 -32.71
C ARG A 114 16.08 -72.62 -33.73
N ASP A 115 15.05 -72.72 -34.56
CA ASP A 115 15.01 -73.50 -35.79
C ASP A 115 15.94 -72.85 -36.83
N ALA A 116 16.86 -73.61 -37.43
CA ALA A 116 17.85 -73.09 -38.38
C ALA A 116 17.23 -72.34 -39.58
N THR A 117 15.98 -72.65 -39.95
CA THR A 117 15.25 -71.95 -41.03
C THR A 117 14.67 -70.60 -40.62
N LYS A 118 14.63 -70.27 -39.32
CA LYS A 118 13.95 -69.09 -38.78
C LYS A 118 14.94 -68.04 -38.26
N ARG A 119 14.61 -66.76 -38.45
CA ARG A 119 15.41 -65.64 -37.90
C ARG A 119 15.18 -65.43 -36.40
N ALA A 120 13.93 -65.51 -35.95
CA ALA A 120 13.53 -65.28 -34.56
C ALA A 120 13.78 -66.48 -33.65
N TRP A 121 14.20 -66.21 -32.42
CA TRP A 121 14.35 -67.19 -31.34
C TRP A 121 13.00 -67.53 -30.70
N SER A 122 12.94 -68.63 -29.94
CA SER A 122 11.77 -69.03 -29.15
C SER A 122 12.18 -69.48 -27.76
N THR A 123 11.63 -68.85 -26.73
CA THR A 123 11.95 -69.13 -25.34
C THR A 123 11.45 -70.53 -24.93
N VAL A 124 12.31 -71.32 -24.29
CA VAL A 124 12.00 -72.65 -23.74
C VAL A 124 11.68 -72.56 -22.24
N THR A 125 12.44 -71.74 -21.51
CA THR A 125 12.14 -71.38 -20.11
C THR A 125 12.85 -70.08 -19.72
N THR A 126 12.28 -69.35 -18.76
CA THR A 126 12.90 -68.19 -18.10
C THR A 126 13.25 -68.46 -16.63
N LYS A 127 13.00 -69.69 -16.14
CA LYS A 127 13.04 -70.08 -14.72
C LYS A 127 14.01 -71.24 -14.44
N CYS A 128 15.16 -71.26 -15.11
CA CYS A 128 16.19 -72.26 -14.83
C CYS A 128 17.21 -71.71 -13.83
N SER A 129 17.21 -72.18 -12.58
CA SER A 129 18.15 -71.72 -11.54
C SER A 129 19.48 -72.50 -11.49
N HIS A 130 19.67 -73.47 -12.38
CA HIS A 130 20.80 -74.40 -12.38
C HIS A 130 21.56 -74.32 -13.72
N THR A 131 22.83 -74.73 -13.75
CA THR A 131 23.64 -74.75 -14.98
C THR A 131 23.42 -76.00 -15.85
N THR A 132 22.25 -76.63 -15.71
CA THR A 132 21.84 -77.82 -16.45
C THR A 132 20.33 -77.81 -16.66
N PHE A 133 19.88 -78.19 -17.85
CA PHE A 133 18.45 -78.23 -18.18
C PHE A 133 18.13 -79.28 -19.24
N LYS A 134 17.12 -80.10 -19.00
CA LYS A 134 16.64 -81.10 -19.96
C LYS A 134 15.45 -80.57 -20.75
N VAL A 135 15.66 -80.35 -22.05
CA VAL A 135 14.58 -80.06 -23.00
C VAL A 135 13.92 -81.39 -23.39
N THR A 136 12.59 -81.42 -23.35
CA THR A 136 11.76 -82.55 -23.77
C THR A 136 10.76 -82.11 -24.84
N ASN A 137 10.03 -83.06 -25.43
CA ASN A 137 8.99 -82.82 -26.42
C ASN A 137 9.48 -82.00 -27.63
N LEU A 138 10.68 -82.32 -28.14
CA LEU A 138 11.12 -81.87 -29.46
C LEU A 138 10.27 -82.56 -30.54
N SER A 139 9.15 -81.94 -30.89
CA SER A 139 8.17 -82.45 -31.85
C SER A 139 8.74 -82.58 -33.26
N GLU A 140 8.55 -83.74 -33.88
CA GLU A 140 8.76 -83.90 -35.31
C GLU A 140 7.70 -83.10 -36.09
N LYS A 141 8.14 -82.37 -37.11
CA LYS A 141 7.27 -82.03 -38.23
C LYS A 141 7.58 -83.01 -39.35
N THR A 142 6.64 -83.92 -39.62
CA THR A 142 6.62 -84.71 -40.84
C THR A 142 6.31 -83.79 -42.03
N SER A 143 7.36 -83.43 -42.74
CA SER A 143 7.30 -83.05 -44.15
C SER A 143 8.45 -83.80 -44.83
N GLU A 144 8.10 -84.62 -45.82
CA GLU A 144 9.09 -85.31 -46.65
C GLU A 144 9.91 -84.28 -47.46
N GLU A 145 11.04 -84.69 -48.03
CA GLU A 145 12.00 -83.83 -48.74
C GLU A 145 12.75 -82.77 -47.90
N SER A 146 13.60 -83.20 -46.95
CA SER A 146 14.87 -82.49 -46.74
C SER A 146 15.97 -83.39 -46.15
N LEU A 147 17.11 -83.47 -46.82
CA LEU A 147 18.28 -84.25 -46.38
C LEU A 147 19.21 -83.42 -45.46
N TYR A 148 18.65 -82.71 -44.48
CA TYR A 148 19.41 -81.96 -43.47
C TYR A 148 18.71 -81.96 -42.10
N MET A 149 19.42 -82.42 -41.07
CA MET A 149 18.97 -82.32 -39.68
C MET A 149 18.93 -80.85 -39.23
N PRO A 150 17.84 -80.37 -38.58
CA PRO A 150 17.76 -79.00 -38.11
C PRO A 150 18.70 -78.78 -36.90
N LEU A 151 19.84 -78.16 -37.15
CA LEU A 151 20.83 -77.78 -36.13
C LEU A 151 20.21 -76.75 -35.18
N LEU A 152 19.85 -77.21 -33.97
CA LEU A 152 19.25 -76.40 -32.93
C LEU A 152 20.28 -75.44 -32.35
N LEU A 153 20.23 -74.17 -32.75
CA LEU A 153 20.98 -73.13 -32.05
C LEU A 153 20.26 -72.85 -30.72
N VAL A 154 21.03 -72.75 -29.62
CA VAL A 154 20.52 -72.45 -28.27
C VAL A 154 21.25 -71.24 -27.72
N CYS A 155 20.50 -70.28 -27.19
CA CYS A 155 21.02 -69.09 -26.52
C CYS A 155 20.74 -69.18 -25.01
N LEU A 156 21.69 -68.70 -24.20
CA LEU A 156 21.62 -68.70 -22.74
C LEU A 156 21.94 -67.29 -22.21
N LEU A 157 20.95 -66.67 -21.56
CA LEU A 157 21.10 -65.35 -20.93
C LEU A 157 20.88 -65.47 -19.42
N GLY A 158 21.86 -65.02 -18.63
CA GLY A 158 21.71 -64.92 -17.18
C GLY A 158 20.86 -63.70 -16.81
N MET A 159 19.86 -63.86 -15.95
CA MET A 159 18.96 -62.79 -15.50
C MET A 159 19.27 -62.32 -14.08
N ASN A 160 19.39 -61.00 -13.96
CA ASN A 160 19.38 -60.24 -12.72
C ASN A 160 18.03 -59.51 -12.59
N SER A 161 17.56 -59.27 -11.37
CA SER A 161 16.16 -58.96 -11.03
C SER A 161 15.60 -57.59 -11.48
N LEU A 162 16.28 -56.86 -12.38
CA LEU A 162 15.99 -55.46 -12.69
C LEU A 162 16.03 -55.08 -14.19
N ILE A 163 16.54 -55.92 -15.10
CA ILE A 163 16.86 -55.50 -16.48
C ILE A 163 16.56 -56.62 -17.48
N ASN A 164 15.98 -56.23 -18.62
CA ASN A 164 15.78 -57.07 -19.80
C ASN A 164 16.30 -56.30 -21.04
N MET A 165 17.27 -56.86 -21.79
CA MET A 165 17.76 -56.44 -23.14
C MET A 165 19.04 -57.24 -23.49
N SER A 166 19.37 -57.35 -24.79
CA SER A 166 20.57 -58.06 -25.28
C SER A 166 21.15 -57.42 -26.55
N GLU A 167 22.48 -57.42 -26.71
CA GLU A 167 23.19 -56.85 -27.88
C GLU A 167 24.04 -57.89 -28.63
N TYR A 168 24.47 -57.53 -29.85
CA TYR A 168 25.22 -58.39 -30.79
C TYR A 168 26.47 -57.66 -31.32
N ILE A 169 27.51 -58.41 -31.71
CA ILE A 169 28.84 -57.87 -32.07
C ILE A 169 29.15 -58.04 -33.57
N TYR A 170 29.65 -56.97 -34.21
CA TYR A 170 30.29 -56.94 -35.54
C TYR A 170 31.43 -55.89 -35.56
N PHE A 171 32.33 -55.90 -36.56
CA PHE A 171 33.57 -55.09 -36.64
C PHE A 171 33.79 -54.44 -38.02
N ILE A 172 34.46 -53.24 -38.09
CA ILE A 172 35.40 -52.70 -39.14
C ILE A 172 35.68 -51.16 -38.89
N LEU A 173 36.66 -50.51 -39.58
CA LEU A 173 37.40 -49.27 -39.18
C LEU A 173 37.14 -47.95 -40.00
N SER A 174 37.53 -46.77 -39.44
CA SER A 174 37.87 -45.43 -40.08
C SER A 174 36.74 -44.46 -40.52
N PHE A 175 36.88 -43.15 -40.88
CA PHE A 175 37.68 -41.91 -40.51
C PHE A 175 37.19 -40.71 -41.42
N PHE A 176 37.52 -39.38 -41.38
CA PHE A 176 38.27 -38.38 -40.54
C PHE A 176 37.75 -36.91 -40.85
N LEU A 177 38.34 -35.80 -40.30
CA LEU A 177 37.82 -34.39 -40.38
C LEU A 177 38.88 -33.25 -40.59
N VAL A 178 38.48 -31.99 -40.90
CA VAL A 178 39.37 -30.80 -41.16
C VAL A 178 38.81 -29.43 -40.66
N PRO A 179 39.59 -28.56 -39.97
CA PRO A 179 39.11 -27.29 -39.37
C PRO A 179 38.93 -26.09 -40.35
N PRO A 180 38.36 -24.94 -39.88
CA PRO A 180 37.98 -23.80 -40.74
C PRO A 180 38.81 -22.50 -40.61
N THR A 181 38.66 -21.58 -41.59
CA THR A 181 39.31 -20.23 -41.63
C THR A 181 38.41 -19.14 -42.24
N ILE A 182 38.72 -17.85 -41.98
CA ILE A 182 37.97 -16.65 -42.43
C ILE A 182 38.94 -15.55 -42.92
N GLU A 183 38.56 -14.79 -43.96
CA GLU A 183 39.36 -13.72 -44.60
C GLU A 183 38.51 -12.43 -44.86
N PHE A 184 39.13 -11.23 -44.76
CA PHE A 184 38.52 -9.89 -45.00
C PHE A 184 39.15 -9.19 -46.22
N GLY A 185 38.43 -8.24 -46.84
CA GLY A 185 38.91 -7.41 -47.96
C GLY A 185 39.91 -6.32 -47.55
N ALA A 186 40.93 -6.07 -48.38
CA ALA A 186 42.08 -5.22 -48.07
C ALA A 186 41.73 -3.74 -47.81
N GLU A 187 40.63 -3.26 -48.39
CA GLU A 187 40.12 -1.89 -48.30
C GLU A 187 39.56 -1.47 -46.92
N HIS A 188 39.76 -2.30 -45.88
CA HIS A 188 39.26 -2.06 -44.51
C HIS A 188 40.37 -1.92 -43.44
N PHE A 189 41.66 -2.00 -43.81
CA PHE A 189 42.75 -2.19 -42.85
C PHE A 189 43.22 -0.94 -42.07
N GLU A 190 42.83 0.28 -42.45
CA GLU A 190 43.23 1.53 -41.76
C GLU A 190 42.08 2.26 -41.04
N GLY A 191 40.91 1.60 -40.92
CA GLY A 191 39.74 2.12 -40.20
C GLY A 191 38.77 2.94 -41.07
N LEU A 192 37.49 2.93 -40.67
CA LEU A 192 36.40 3.48 -41.48
C LEU A 192 35.68 4.63 -40.75
N THR A 193 35.84 5.86 -41.23
CA THR A 193 35.12 7.04 -40.71
C THR A 193 33.91 7.33 -41.59
N VAL A 194 32.71 7.40 -40.99
CA VAL A 194 31.43 7.52 -41.69
C VAL A 194 30.53 8.51 -40.94
N LYS A 195 29.74 9.34 -41.62
CA LYS A 195 28.96 10.40 -40.94
C LYS A 195 27.70 9.82 -40.27
N ALA A 196 27.26 10.48 -39.20
CA ALA A 196 25.97 10.16 -38.58
C ALA A 196 24.82 10.34 -39.60
N GLY A 197 24.07 9.26 -39.84
CA GLY A 197 23.02 9.14 -40.86
C GLY A 197 23.44 8.28 -42.07
N GLU A 198 24.72 8.27 -42.44
CA GLU A 198 25.21 7.46 -43.56
C GLU A 198 25.18 5.94 -43.22
N SER A 199 25.00 5.10 -44.24
CA SER A 199 24.81 3.65 -44.09
C SER A 199 26.10 2.86 -44.33
N ILE A 200 26.45 1.95 -43.42
CA ILE A 200 27.71 1.17 -43.45
C ILE A 200 27.46 -0.24 -44.01
N ARG A 201 28.40 -0.84 -44.76
CA ARG A 201 28.36 -2.25 -45.23
C ARG A 201 29.72 -2.94 -45.08
N LEU A 202 29.76 -4.22 -44.66
CA LEU A 202 31.01 -5.02 -44.47
C LEU A 202 30.83 -6.47 -44.96
N LYS A 203 31.91 -7.16 -45.40
CA LYS A 203 31.88 -8.54 -45.98
C LYS A 203 33.11 -9.41 -45.62
N VAL A 204 32.93 -10.73 -45.51
CA VAL A 204 33.98 -11.76 -45.21
C VAL A 204 33.88 -13.03 -46.09
N LEU A 205 34.97 -13.79 -46.22
CA LEU A 205 35.07 -15.12 -46.88
C LEU A 205 35.36 -16.27 -45.88
N ILE A 206 34.98 -17.53 -46.17
CA ILE A 206 34.96 -18.67 -45.22
C ILE A 206 35.36 -20.03 -45.87
N LYS A 207 36.14 -20.89 -45.18
CA LYS A 207 36.56 -22.26 -45.64
C LYS A 207 36.52 -23.29 -44.47
N GLY A 208 36.32 -24.60 -44.70
CA GLY A 208 36.40 -25.69 -43.67
C GLY A 208 35.70 -27.04 -44.03
N ARG A 209 35.94 -28.15 -43.28
CA ARG A 209 35.20 -29.45 -43.40
C ARG A 209 35.00 -30.20 -42.05
N PRO A 210 33.87 -30.06 -41.34
CA PRO A 210 32.55 -29.68 -41.86
C PRO A 210 32.39 -28.18 -42.16
N VAL A 211 31.28 -27.84 -42.83
CA VAL A 211 31.01 -26.48 -43.30
C VAL A 211 30.80 -25.52 -42.12
N PRO A 212 31.45 -24.34 -42.06
CA PRO A 212 31.39 -23.47 -40.87
C PRO A 212 30.19 -22.51 -40.91
N GLN A 213 29.80 -22.01 -39.74
CA GLN A 213 28.77 -20.97 -39.56
C GLN A 213 29.42 -19.65 -39.10
N VAL A 214 28.79 -18.51 -39.41
CA VAL A 214 29.32 -17.17 -39.09
C VAL A 214 28.21 -16.24 -38.55
N THR A 215 28.56 -15.52 -37.49
CA THR A 215 27.71 -14.61 -36.71
C THR A 215 28.42 -13.24 -36.56
N TRP A 216 27.66 -12.14 -36.56
CA TRP A 216 28.19 -10.79 -36.38
C TRP A 216 27.87 -10.22 -34.99
N PHE A 217 28.81 -9.48 -34.41
CA PHE A 217 28.71 -8.83 -33.10
C PHE A 217 28.98 -7.33 -33.20
N LYS A 218 28.28 -6.54 -32.38
CA LYS A 218 28.55 -5.12 -32.14
C LYS A 218 28.57 -4.87 -30.64
N ASP A 219 29.63 -4.22 -30.15
CA ASP A 219 29.80 -3.84 -28.74
C ASP A 219 29.58 -5.04 -27.77
N GLY A 220 30.12 -6.21 -28.15
CA GLY A 220 30.00 -7.47 -27.41
C GLY A 220 28.63 -8.19 -27.55
N LYS A 221 27.66 -7.60 -28.23
CA LYS A 221 26.30 -8.14 -28.39
C LYS A 221 26.05 -8.64 -29.80
N GLU A 222 25.43 -9.81 -29.92
CA GLU A 222 25.08 -10.42 -31.22
C GLU A 222 24.07 -9.54 -31.98
N ILE A 223 24.27 -9.38 -33.29
CA ILE A 223 23.48 -8.44 -34.09
C ILE A 223 22.26 -9.13 -34.72
N GLU A 224 21.16 -9.12 -33.98
CA GLU A 224 19.84 -9.53 -34.48
C GLU A 224 19.35 -8.59 -35.61
N LYS A 225 18.85 -9.17 -36.71
CA LYS A 225 18.27 -8.44 -37.85
C LYS A 225 17.08 -7.57 -37.41
N LYS A 226 17.17 -6.25 -37.63
CA LYS A 226 16.17 -5.24 -37.25
C LYS A 226 15.96 -4.24 -38.40
N MET A 227 14.95 -3.37 -38.36
CA MET A 227 14.57 -2.54 -39.52
C MET A 227 15.69 -1.65 -40.09
N ASN A 228 16.70 -1.32 -39.30
CA ASN A 228 17.87 -0.56 -39.70
C ASN A 228 19.17 -1.39 -39.71
N ILE A 229 19.11 -2.73 -39.67
CA ILE A 229 20.27 -3.63 -39.82
C ILE A 229 19.93 -4.90 -40.63
N GLU A 230 20.65 -5.14 -41.72
CA GLU A 230 20.50 -6.34 -42.57
C GLU A 230 21.76 -7.21 -42.57
N ILE A 231 21.60 -8.54 -42.60
CA ILE A 231 22.69 -9.53 -42.71
C ILE A 231 22.36 -10.52 -43.82
N MET A 232 23.36 -10.92 -44.61
CA MET A 232 23.27 -11.89 -45.70
C MET A 232 24.38 -12.94 -45.58
N ASN A 233 24.01 -14.23 -45.58
CA ASN A 233 24.92 -15.38 -45.50
C ASN A 233 24.74 -16.28 -46.73
N VAL A 234 25.84 -16.67 -47.36
CA VAL A 234 25.87 -17.67 -48.45
C VAL A 234 27.05 -18.62 -48.26
N ILE A 235 27.07 -19.77 -48.95
CA ILE A 235 28.16 -20.74 -48.83
C ILE A 235 29.49 -20.06 -49.20
N GLY A 236 30.38 -19.92 -48.22
CA GLY A 236 31.70 -19.30 -48.37
C GLY A 236 31.78 -17.78 -48.12
N SER A 237 30.70 -17.05 -47.83
CA SER A 237 30.80 -15.62 -47.44
C SER A 237 29.61 -15.06 -46.64
N SER A 238 29.84 -13.99 -45.88
CA SER A 238 28.84 -13.28 -45.06
C SER A 238 28.96 -11.76 -45.18
N THR A 239 27.89 -10.98 -44.94
CA THR A 239 27.81 -9.52 -45.14
C THR A 239 26.78 -8.86 -44.22
N ILE A 240 27.03 -7.62 -43.76
CA ILE A 240 26.14 -6.81 -42.87
C ILE A 240 25.95 -5.36 -43.37
N PHE A 241 24.83 -4.69 -43.01
CA PHE A 241 24.45 -3.32 -43.40
C PHE A 241 23.68 -2.54 -42.28
N VAL A 242 23.78 -1.20 -42.13
CA VAL A 242 23.21 -0.38 -40.98
C VAL A 242 22.67 1.03 -41.38
N ARG A 243 21.68 1.65 -40.65
CA ARG A 243 21.07 3.02 -40.90
C ARG A 243 20.68 3.91 -39.65
N ASP A 244 20.82 5.25 -39.79
CA ASP A 244 20.18 6.45 -39.11
C ASP A 244 20.02 6.64 -37.55
N ALA A 245 19.92 7.90 -37.02
CA ALA A 245 19.91 8.20 -35.55
C ALA A 245 19.36 9.59 -34.98
N THR A 246 18.96 9.62 -33.68
CA THR A 246 18.70 10.76 -32.69
C THR A 246 17.24 11.36 -32.57
N ARG A 247 16.74 12.15 -31.57
CA ARG A 247 17.17 12.77 -30.25
C ARG A 247 15.98 13.31 -29.34
N ASP A 248 16.25 13.68 -28.05
CA ASP A 248 15.53 14.65 -27.11
C ASP A 248 14.05 14.43 -26.61
N HIS A 249 13.36 15.15 -25.66
CA HIS A 249 13.59 16.37 -24.79
C HIS A 249 12.81 16.39 -23.39
N ARG A 250 12.51 17.56 -22.73
CA ARG A 250 11.83 17.82 -21.40
C ARG A 250 10.94 19.11 -21.39
N VAL A 251 9.90 19.38 -20.55
CA VAL A 251 9.60 19.57 -19.08
C VAL A 251 9.92 20.99 -18.48
N MET A 252 9.06 21.49 -17.57
CA MET A 252 9.07 22.83 -16.92
C MET A 252 10.11 23.00 -15.78
N ALA A 253 10.42 24.26 -15.40
CA ALA A 253 10.71 24.69 -14.01
C ALA A 253 10.72 26.25 -13.85
N GLU A 254 10.76 26.71 -12.60
CA GLU A 254 10.83 28.11 -12.13
C GLU A 254 12.30 28.57 -11.88
N ASN A 255 12.55 29.89 -11.90
CA ASN A 255 13.51 30.53 -10.97
C ASN A 255 13.08 31.97 -10.62
N ALA A 256 13.98 32.76 -10.01
CA ALA A 256 13.70 33.97 -9.22
C ALA A 256 13.15 35.20 -9.98
N ALA A 257 11.96 35.08 -10.60
CA ALA A 257 11.20 36.19 -11.20
C ALA A 257 9.64 36.10 -11.11
N GLY A 258 9.01 34.95 -10.80
CA GLY A 258 7.56 34.87 -10.41
C GLY A 258 6.52 34.32 -11.43
N VAL A 259 5.20 34.43 -11.09
CA VAL A 259 3.97 33.76 -11.68
C VAL A 259 2.66 34.68 -11.54
N GLY A 260 1.42 34.49 -12.14
CA GLY A 260 0.32 35.56 -12.40
C GLY A 260 -1.26 35.51 -11.96
N PRO A 261 -2.22 36.55 -12.24
CA PRO A 261 -3.23 37.38 -11.29
C PRO A 261 -4.68 38.25 -11.62
N PRO A 262 -5.38 39.28 -10.77
CA PRO A 262 -6.85 40.09 -10.65
C PRO A 262 -7.33 41.72 -10.19
N SER A 263 -8.64 42.32 -9.84
CA SER A 263 -9.21 43.87 -9.47
C SER A 263 -10.70 44.46 -8.74
N ALA A 264 -11.26 45.83 -8.57
CA ALA A 264 -12.51 46.55 -7.70
C ALA A 264 -13.41 48.06 -7.87
N VAL A 265 -14.41 48.73 -6.99
CA VAL A 265 -15.51 50.01 -7.12
C VAL A 265 -16.28 51.05 -5.94
N SER A 266 -17.27 52.15 -6.07
CA SER A 266 -17.98 53.27 -5.05
C SER A 266 -19.43 54.28 -5.17
N ARG A 267 -19.98 55.34 -4.28
CA ARG A 267 -21.36 56.32 -4.16
C ARG A 267 -21.59 57.71 -3.15
N LEU A 268 -22.58 58.74 -2.72
CA LEU A 268 -23.99 59.66 -2.81
C LEU A 268 -24.38 60.89 -1.63
N ILE A 269 -25.35 61.97 -1.22
CA ILE A 269 -26.63 63.05 -1.37
C ILE A 269 -26.83 64.42 -0.29
N LYS A 270 -27.74 65.51 0.16
CA LYS A 270 -29.17 66.38 0.31
C LYS A 270 -29.28 68.08 0.68
N CYS A 271 -30.16 69.15 1.24
CA CYS A 271 -31.40 69.73 2.17
C CYS A 271 -32.25 71.28 2.11
N ARG A 272 -32.83 72.18 3.14
CA ARG A 272 -34.00 73.38 3.18
C ARG A 272 -34.19 74.96 3.94
N GLU A 273 -35.34 75.64 4.57
CA GLU A 273 -35.98 77.19 4.66
C GLU A 273 -36.71 78.15 5.94
N PRO A 274 -37.35 79.50 5.93
CA PRO A 274 -37.75 80.71 7.02
C PRO A 274 -39.18 81.68 7.33
N VAL A 275 -39.35 82.99 8.01
CA VAL A 275 -40.60 83.85 8.75
C VAL A 275 -41.07 85.54 8.82
N ASN A 276 -41.79 86.34 9.84
CA ASN A 276 -42.71 87.73 9.94
C ASN A 276 -42.95 89.04 11.16
N PRO A 277 -44.13 89.74 11.81
CA PRO A 277 -44.57 91.28 12.45
C PRO A 277 -44.78 92.14 14.01
N PRO A 278 -45.39 93.39 14.45
CA PRO A 278 -44.90 94.52 15.54
C PRO A 278 -45.32 95.12 17.03
N SER A 279 -44.40 95.45 18.07
CA SER A 279 -44.44 96.58 19.20
C SER A 279 -43.22 97.06 20.22
N ALA A 280 -43.10 97.07 21.63
CA ALA A 280 -41.97 97.57 22.64
C ALA A 280 -41.80 97.13 24.23
N PRO A 281 -40.61 97.11 25.02
CA PRO A 281 -40.17 96.11 26.13
C PRO A 281 -39.94 96.44 27.69
N THR A 282 -39.78 95.42 28.59
CA THR A 282 -39.88 95.51 30.10
C THR A 282 -38.72 95.10 31.06
N VAL A 283 -37.78 94.21 30.70
CA VAL A 283 -36.59 93.83 31.51
C VAL A 283 -35.38 94.05 30.62
N VAL A 284 -34.24 94.54 31.12
CA VAL A 284 -32.99 94.59 30.34
C VAL A 284 -31.82 94.11 31.20
N LYS A 285 -31.29 92.93 30.91
CA LYS A 285 -30.16 92.30 31.61
C LYS A 285 -29.04 91.97 30.62
N VAL A 286 -27.79 92.00 31.07
CA VAL A 286 -26.66 91.49 30.30
C VAL A 286 -26.63 89.96 30.40
N THR A 287 -26.71 89.28 29.26
CA THR A 287 -26.53 87.82 29.17
C THR A 287 -25.14 87.44 28.67
N ASP A 288 -24.49 88.31 27.90
CA ASP A 288 -23.12 88.09 27.45
C ASP A 288 -22.30 89.37 27.27
N THR A 289 -20.98 89.20 27.33
CA THR A 289 -20.00 90.20 26.91
C THR A 289 -18.92 89.53 26.07
N SER A 290 -18.52 90.20 25.00
CA SER A 290 -17.32 89.91 24.23
C SER A 290 -16.44 91.16 24.14
N LYS A 291 -15.24 91.01 23.58
CA LYS A 291 -14.36 92.13 23.25
C LYS A 291 -14.98 93.22 22.36
N THR A 292 -16.03 92.93 21.58
CA THR A 292 -16.61 93.89 20.60
C THR A 292 -18.14 94.00 20.65
N SER A 293 -18.81 93.24 21.52
CA SER A 293 -20.28 93.23 21.66
C SER A 293 -20.74 92.95 23.09
N VAL A 294 -21.93 93.44 23.43
CA VAL A 294 -22.62 93.11 24.69
C VAL A 294 -24.00 92.57 24.33
N SER A 295 -24.26 91.31 24.68
CA SER A 295 -25.58 90.70 24.50
C SER A 295 -26.47 91.09 25.66
N LEU A 296 -27.52 91.84 25.35
CA LEU A 296 -28.61 92.15 26.25
C LEU A 296 -29.76 91.19 25.95
N GLU A 297 -30.36 90.60 26.97
CA GLU A 297 -31.66 89.96 26.85
C GLU A 297 -32.70 90.88 27.48
N TRP A 298 -33.80 91.06 26.75
CA TRP A 298 -34.96 91.78 27.23
C TRP A 298 -36.23 90.98 26.97
N THR A 299 -37.19 91.09 27.88
CA THR A 299 -38.51 90.50 27.68
C THR A 299 -39.20 91.18 26.50
N LYS A 300 -39.92 90.37 25.70
CA LYS A 300 -40.71 90.92 24.60
C LYS A 300 -41.72 91.96 25.15
N PRO A 301 -42.16 92.88 24.29
CA PRO A 301 -43.21 93.82 24.62
C PRO A 301 -44.47 93.18 25.21
N VAL A 302 -45.15 93.89 26.10
CA VAL A 302 -46.46 93.48 26.63
C VAL A 302 -47.56 93.53 25.55
N PHE A 303 -47.27 94.16 24.41
CA PHE A 303 -48.17 94.32 23.26
C PHE A 303 -47.36 94.22 21.95
N ASP A 304 -47.85 93.54 20.91
CA ASP A 304 -47.08 93.25 19.67
C ASP A 304 -47.84 93.51 18.36
N GLY A 305 -48.88 94.36 18.40
CA GLY A 305 -49.53 94.90 17.19
C GLY A 305 -50.14 93.87 16.23
N GLY A 306 -50.22 92.60 16.66
CA GLY A 306 -50.72 91.47 15.87
C GLY A 306 -49.62 90.80 15.04
N MET A 307 -48.67 90.11 15.67
CA MET A 307 -47.63 89.38 14.93
C MET A 307 -46.33 89.10 15.70
N GLU A 308 -45.24 89.12 14.94
CA GLU A 308 -43.90 88.61 15.27
C GLU A 308 -42.81 89.67 15.15
N ILE A 309 -42.22 90.11 16.25
CA ILE A 309 -41.45 91.36 16.27
C ILE A 309 -40.26 91.35 15.25
N ILE A 310 -40.37 91.96 14.04
CA ILE A 310 -39.26 92.02 13.04
C ILE A 310 -38.00 92.72 13.58
N GLY A 311 -38.09 93.52 14.64
CA GLY A 311 -36.88 94.12 15.19
C GLY A 311 -36.99 94.87 16.51
N TYR A 312 -35.81 95.22 17.02
CA TYR A 312 -35.59 96.03 18.20
C TYR A 312 -34.51 97.08 17.91
N ILE A 313 -34.50 98.18 18.67
CA ILE A 313 -33.51 99.26 18.57
C ILE A 313 -32.81 99.43 19.91
N ILE A 314 -31.48 99.39 19.86
CA ILE A 314 -30.58 99.53 21.02
C ILE A 314 -29.83 100.85 20.87
N GLU A 315 -29.69 101.60 21.96
CA GLU A 315 -29.01 102.89 22.01
C GLU A 315 -27.98 102.91 23.15
N MET A 316 -26.87 103.64 22.98
CA MET A 316 -25.74 103.69 23.90
C MET A 316 -25.49 105.14 24.38
N SER A 317 -25.02 105.33 25.62
CA SER A 317 -24.89 106.68 26.21
C SER A 317 -23.73 107.54 25.67
N THR A 318 -22.93 106.99 24.75
CA THR A 318 -22.02 107.70 23.85
C THR A 318 -22.38 107.29 22.41
N LYS A 319 -22.25 108.21 21.45
CA LYS A 319 -23.02 108.16 20.19
C LYS A 319 -22.68 106.98 19.27
N TYR A 320 -23.74 106.51 18.60
CA TYR A 320 -23.79 105.60 17.43
C TYR A 320 -23.96 104.09 17.71
N THR A 321 -24.18 103.34 16.63
CA THR A 321 -24.83 102.01 16.57
C THR A 321 -23.95 100.86 17.09
N VAL A 322 -24.56 99.85 17.71
CA VAL A 322 -23.86 98.75 18.40
C VAL A 322 -23.34 97.66 17.45
N THR A 323 -22.18 97.92 16.85
CA THR A 323 -21.08 96.96 16.62
C THR A 323 -19.76 97.67 16.96
N ASP A 324 -18.65 96.94 16.99
CA ASP A 324 -17.30 97.51 17.14
C ASP A 324 -17.06 98.27 18.47
N LEU A 325 -17.44 97.67 19.60
CA LEU A 325 -16.99 98.13 20.92
C LEU A 325 -15.47 97.94 21.06
N GLU A 326 -14.80 98.83 21.81
CA GLU A 326 -13.37 98.73 22.10
C GLU A 326 -13.11 97.76 23.26
N ALA A 327 -12.20 96.82 23.04
CA ALA A 327 -11.94 95.72 23.96
C ALA A 327 -11.35 96.20 25.30
N GLY A 328 -12.10 96.00 26.38
CA GLY A 328 -11.75 96.44 27.74
C GLY A 328 -12.45 97.72 28.21
N GLU A 329 -13.17 98.43 27.35
CA GLU A 329 -13.86 99.68 27.71
C GLU A 329 -15.26 99.46 28.33
N HIS A 330 -15.78 100.50 28.99
CA HIS A 330 -16.98 100.44 29.83
C HIS A 330 -18.19 101.20 29.24
N TYR A 331 -19.31 100.50 29.07
CA TYR A 331 -20.49 100.99 28.33
C TYR A 331 -21.80 100.96 29.13
N LYS A 332 -22.81 101.71 28.67
CA LYS A 332 -24.20 101.73 29.17
C LYS A 332 -25.19 101.71 28.01
N PHE A 333 -26.28 100.96 28.14
CA PHE A 333 -27.21 100.64 27.04
C PHE A 333 -28.68 100.82 27.42
N ARG A 334 -29.53 101.02 26.40
CA ARG A 334 -31.01 101.03 26.51
C ARG A 334 -31.70 100.45 25.26
N VAL A 335 -32.91 99.90 25.38
CA VAL A 335 -33.56 99.09 24.32
C VAL A 335 -35.05 99.40 24.11
N SER A 336 -35.51 99.39 22.84
CA SER A 336 -36.90 99.61 22.35
C SER A 336 -37.30 98.55 21.30
N ALA A 337 -38.58 98.39 20.91
CA ALA A 337 -38.98 97.46 19.82
C ALA A 337 -39.66 98.12 18.59
N VAL A 338 -39.77 97.37 17.48
CA VAL A 338 -40.13 97.85 16.12
C VAL A 338 -40.86 96.79 15.29
N ASN A 339 -41.66 97.17 14.28
CA ASN A 339 -41.44 96.70 12.89
C ASN A 339 -42.34 97.33 11.79
N GLY A 340 -43.13 96.54 11.04
CA GLY A 340 -43.72 96.82 9.72
C GLY A 340 -44.70 97.99 9.67
N ALA A 341 -44.95 98.64 10.82
CA ALA A 341 -45.58 99.96 10.89
C ALA A 341 -45.03 100.90 11.99
N GLY A 342 -43.90 100.63 12.69
CA GLY A 342 -43.30 101.62 13.63
C GLY A 342 -42.41 101.11 14.79
N LYS A 343 -41.83 102.03 15.58
CA LYS A 343 -40.98 101.87 16.79
C LYS A 343 -41.73 102.33 18.06
N GLY A 344 -41.49 101.70 19.23
CA GLY A 344 -41.96 102.17 20.55
C GLY A 344 -40.88 102.65 21.56
N GLU A 345 -41.23 102.67 22.85
CA GLU A 345 -40.45 103.26 23.98
C GLU A 345 -39.26 102.41 24.49
N SER A 346 -38.43 102.96 25.40
CA SER A 346 -37.10 102.42 25.78
C SER A 346 -36.83 102.23 27.28
N CYS A 347 -36.01 101.23 27.65
CA CYS A 347 -35.57 100.92 29.03
C CYS A 347 -34.03 100.78 29.17
N GLU A 348 -33.40 101.22 30.27
CA GLU A 348 -31.92 101.27 30.48
C GLU A 348 -31.34 100.16 31.39
N VAL A 349 -30.02 99.88 31.27
CA VAL A 349 -29.27 98.89 32.08
C VAL A 349 -28.67 99.54 33.36
N PRO A 350 -28.79 98.94 34.57
CA PRO A 350 -28.39 99.59 35.83
C PRO A 350 -26.89 99.84 36.08
N ALA A 351 -25.98 99.15 35.37
CA ALA A 351 -24.54 99.16 35.66
C ALA A 351 -23.69 99.38 34.39
N THR A 352 -22.48 99.89 34.56
CA THR A 352 -21.47 100.00 33.50
C THR A 352 -20.86 98.63 33.20
N ILE A 353 -20.85 98.24 31.92
CA ILE A 353 -20.49 96.89 31.47
C ILE A 353 -19.18 96.95 30.69
N GLN A 354 -18.20 96.12 31.06
CA GLN A 354 -16.91 96.05 30.36
C GLN A 354 -17.01 95.14 29.12
N ALA A 355 -16.47 95.58 27.98
CA ALA A 355 -16.38 94.79 26.75
C ALA A 355 -15.21 93.79 26.81
N THR A 356 -15.39 92.69 27.55
CA THR A 356 -14.44 91.58 27.66
C THR A 356 -15.12 90.23 27.47
N ASP A 357 -14.41 89.24 26.93
CA ASP A 357 -14.95 87.90 26.68
C ASP A 357 -15.34 87.22 27.98
N ARG A 358 -16.64 86.94 28.16
CA ARG A 358 -17.16 86.24 29.34
C ARG A 358 -16.90 84.73 29.25
N LEU A 359 -15.65 84.37 29.49
CA LEU A 359 -15.19 82.98 29.52
C LEU A 359 -15.87 82.17 30.64
N SER A 360 -16.31 80.95 30.32
CA SER A 360 -16.71 79.95 31.30
C SER A 360 -16.28 78.55 30.85
N SER A 361 -15.69 77.79 31.77
CA SER A 361 -15.36 76.37 31.58
C SER A 361 -16.59 75.57 31.17
N PRO A 362 -16.45 74.45 30.43
CA PRO A 362 -17.58 73.63 30.04
C PRO A 362 -18.31 73.07 31.26
N GLU A 363 -19.62 72.99 31.19
CA GLU A 363 -20.50 72.36 32.18
C GLU A 363 -21.34 71.31 31.47
N ILE A 364 -21.54 70.16 32.12
CA ILE A 364 -22.39 69.08 31.63
C ILE A 364 -23.66 69.13 32.47
N ASP A 365 -24.80 69.31 31.82
CA ASP A 365 -26.10 69.35 32.50
C ASP A 365 -26.62 67.91 32.70
N ILE A 366 -26.87 67.57 33.97
CA ILE A 366 -27.21 66.22 34.43
C ILE A 366 -28.58 66.31 35.10
N ASP A 367 -29.62 65.97 34.34
CA ASP A 367 -30.99 65.99 34.83
C ASP A 367 -31.28 64.82 35.81
N ALA A 368 -32.43 64.88 36.48
CA ALA A 368 -32.85 63.85 37.42
C ALA A 368 -33.21 62.49 36.76
N ASN A 369 -33.24 62.42 35.43
CA ASN A 369 -33.50 61.19 34.66
C ASN A 369 -32.21 60.52 34.17
N PHE A 370 -31.07 61.20 34.29
CA PHE A 370 -29.76 60.72 33.82
C PHE A 370 -29.41 59.35 34.41
N LYS A 371 -29.02 58.42 33.54
CA LYS A 371 -28.61 57.07 33.92
C LYS A 371 -27.22 56.80 33.39
N GLN A 372 -26.23 56.77 34.28
CA GLN A 372 -24.86 56.43 33.89
C GLN A 372 -24.74 55.00 33.32
N THR A 373 -25.68 54.10 33.62
CA THR A 373 -25.78 52.78 32.99
C THR A 373 -27.08 52.66 32.19
N HIS A 374 -26.96 52.39 30.89
CA HIS A 374 -28.06 52.05 30.00
C HIS A 374 -28.07 50.53 29.74
N ILE A 375 -29.23 49.89 29.89
CA ILE A 375 -29.42 48.46 29.58
C ILE A 375 -30.42 48.38 28.42
N VAL A 376 -30.00 47.74 27.33
CA VAL A 376 -30.72 47.68 26.05
C VAL A 376 -30.72 46.23 25.56
N ARG A 377 -31.75 45.76 24.83
CA ARG A 377 -31.75 44.43 24.20
C ARG A 377 -31.19 44.50 22.79
N ALA A 378 -30.53 43.43 22.34
CA ALA A 378 -30.10 43.30 20.96
C ALA A 378 -31.26 43.53 19.97
N GLY A 379 -30.96 44.17 18.85
CA GLY A 379 -31.94 44.62 17.84
C GLY A 379 -32.67 45.93 18.19
N ALA A 380 -32.57 46.45 19.41
CA ALA A 380 -33.12 47.77 19.76
C ALA A 380 -32.13 48.92 19.43
N THR A 381 -32.57 50.16 19.65
CA THR A 381 -31.72 51.35 19.45
C THR A 381 -31.17 51.85 20.79
N ILE A 382 -29.85 52.01 20.89
CA ILE A 382 -29.22 52.77 21.97
C ILE A 382 -29.35 54.25 21.61
N ARG A 383 -29.85 55.08 22.53
CA ARG A 383 -29.83 56.54 22.40
C ARG A 383 -29.29 57.15 23.68
N LEU A 384 -28.14 57.80 23.57
CA LEU A 384 -27.53 58.59 24.64
C LEU A 384 -27.77 60.07 24.36
N PHE A 385 -28.18 60.83 25.36
CA PHE A 385 -28.45 62.26 25.27
C PHE A 385 -27.74 62.96 26.42
N ILE A 386 -27.16 64.13 26.16
CA ILE A 386 -26.47 64.94 27.15
C ILE A 386 -26.56 66.42 26.75
N ALA A 387 -26.95 67.29 27.69
CA ALA A 387 -26.92 68.74 27.51
C ALA A 387 -25.62 69.31 28.10
N PHE A 388 -25.16 70.44 27.57
CA PHE A 388 -23.92 71.09 28.02
C PHE A 388 -23.95 72.60 27.80
N LEU A 389 -23.11 73.30 28.55
CA LEU A 389 -22.99 74.76 28.54
C LEU A 389 -21.50 75.14 28.54
N GLY A 390 -21.15 76.33 28.04
CA GLY A 390 -19.79 76.85 28.11
C GLY A 390 -19.60 78.09 27.23
N LYS A 391 -18.61 78.93 27.55
CA LYS A 391 -18.28 80.14 26.79
C LYS A 391 -16.77 80.26 26.55
N PRO A 392 -16.30 80.28 25.28
CA PRO A 392 -17.05 80.01 24.04
C PRO A 392 -17.73 78.63 24.05
N VAL A 393 -18.69 78.44 23.15
CA VAL A 393 -19.40 77.17 22.96
C VAL A 393 -18.38 76.02 22.87
N PRO A 394 -18.46 74.99 23.73
CA PRO A 394 -17.42 73.97 23.79
C PRO A 394 -17.56 72.95 22.66
N THR A 395 -16.43 72.50 22.14
CA THR A 395 -16.35 71.41 21.17
C THR A 395 -16.77 70.11 21.86
N ALA A 396 -17.91 69.56 21.46
CA ALA A 396 -18.43 68.30 21.95
C ALA A 396 -17.92 67.12 21.11
N THR A 397 -17.53 66.03 21.77
CA THR A 397 -16.99 64.82 21.13
C THR A 397 -17.48 63.56 21.85
N TRP A 398 -17.64 62.46 21.10
CA TRP A 398 -17.92 61.12 21.62
C TRP A 398 -16.79 60.15 21.26
N SER A 399 -16.49 59.22 22.15
CA SER A 399 -15.48 58.17 21.92
C SER A 399 -15.86 56.85 22.59
N LYS A 400 -15.41 55.74 22.00
CA LYS A 400 -15.45 54.37 22.53
C LYS A 400 -14.14 53.72 22.13
N ALA A 401 -13.38 53.20 23.09
CA ALA A 401 -11.98 52.79 22.87
C ALA A 401 -11.83 51.78 21.70
N ASP A 402 -12.76 50.83 21.62
CA ASP A 402 -12.72 49.70 20.69
C ASP A 402 -13.73 49.85 19.53
N SER A 403 -14.11 51.07 19.14
CA SER A 403 -15.10 51.29 18.07
C SER A 403 -15.04 52.69 17.45
N ASP A 404 -14.88 52.74 16.13
CA ASP A 404 -15.09 53.98 15.37
C ASP A 404 -16.58 54.34 15.34
N LEU A 405 -16.95 55.32 16.16
CA LEU A 405 -18.32 55.80 16.28
C LEU A 405 -18.80 56.54 15.03
N SER A 406 -17.90 57.08 14.19
CA SER A 406 -18.29 57.75 12.94
C SER A 406 -18.82 56.78 11.87
N LEU A 407 -18.47 55.51 11.99
CA LEU A 407 -18.97 54.42 11.13
C LEU A 407 -20.14 53.64 11.76
N ARG A 408 -20.30 53.70 13.09
CA ARG A 408 -21.27 52.87 13.83
C ARG A 408 -22.51 53.60 14.36
N ALA A 409 -22.40 54.90 14.63
CA ALA A 409 -23.42 55.70 15.31
C ALA A 409 -23.77 56.98 14.52
N ASP A 410 -25.04 57.36 14.57
CA ASP A 410 -25.47 58.71 14.18
C ASP A 410 -25.22 59.65 15.38
N ILE A 411 -24.47 60.73 15.16
CA ILE A 411 -24.07 61.68 16.20
C ILE A 411 -24.54 63.08 15.80
N HIS A 412 -25.53 63.57 16.54
CA HIS A 412 -25.99 64.94 16.43
C HIS A 412 -25.34 65.80 17.53
N ILE A 413 -24.71 66.90 17.14
CA ILE A 413 -24.08 67.87 18.04
C ILE A 413 -24.66 69.25 17.70
N THR A 414 -25.00 70.01 18.74
CA THR A 414 -25.45 71.41 18.66
C THR A 414 -24.54 72.29 19.53
N ASP A 415 -24.94 73.54 19.80
CA ASP A 415 -24.27 74.44 20.73
C ASP A 415 -24.54 74.14 22.23
N SER A 416 -25.55 73.32 22.51
CA SER A 416 -26.16 73.18 23.84
C SER A 416 -26.49 71.74 24.24
N PHE A 417 -26.48 70.79 23.30
CA PHE A 417 -26.63 69.36 23.58
C PHE A 417 -26.01 68.47 22.49
N SER A 418 -25.81 67.19 22.82
CA SER A 418 -25.51 66.14 21.85
C SER A 418 -26.38 64.89 22.06
N THR A 419 -26.70 64.22 20.96
CA THR A 419 -27.31 62.89 20.94
C THR A 419 -26.40 61.93 20.17
N LEU A 420 -26.15 60.76 20.73
CA LEU A 420 -25.54 59.62 20.03
C LEU A 420 -26.59 58.51 19.91
N THR A 421 -26.79 58.02 18.68
CA THR A 421 -27.81 57.01 18.35
C THR A 421 -27.15 55.81 17.65
N VAL A 422 -27.40 54.60 18.16
CA VAL A 422 -26.90 53.34 17.61
C VAL A 422 -28.09 52.43 17.34
N GLU A 423 -28.54 52.37 16.09
CA GLU A 423 -29.63 51.49 15.67
C GLU A 423 -29.19 50.02 15.61
N ASN A 424 -30.16 49.12 15.78
CA ASN A 424 -30.01 47.66 15.71
C ASN A 424 -28.78 47.16 16.50
N CYS A 425 -28.71 47.51 17.79
CA CYS A 425 -27.53 47.23 18.60
C CYS A 425 -27.32 45.73 18.83
N ASN A 426 -26.06 45.34 19.04
CA ASN A 426 -25.64 43.97 19.37
C ASN A 426 -24.56 44.02 20.47
N ARG A 427 -24.10 42.87 20.98
CA ARG A 427 -23.07 42.79 22.04
C ARG A 427 -21.80 43.62 21.82
N ASN A 428 -21.39 43.89 20.56
CA ASN A 428 -20.22 44.73 20.28
C ASN A 428 -20.45 46.23 20.59
N ASP A 429 -21.72 46.66 20.69
CA ASP A 429 -22.14 48.01 21.09
C ASP A 429 -22.24 48.16 22.62
N ALA A 430 -21.94 47.11 23.39
CA ALA A 430 -21.72 47.23 24.83
C ALA A 430 -20.38 47.93 25.12
N GLY A 431 -20.22 48.44 26.35
CA GLY A 431 -18.98 49.04 26.84
C GLY A 431 -19.15 50.48 27.32
N LYS A 432 -18.04 51.23 27.31
CA LYS A 432 -17.98 52.62 27.80
C LYS A 432 -17.97 53.59 26.63
N TYR A 433 -18.93 54.51 26.64
CA TYR A 433 -19.01 55.65 25.73
C TYR A 433 -18.65 56.90 26.54
N VAL A 434 -17.56 57.57 26.17
CA VAL A 434 -17.09 58.80 26.82
C VAL A 434 -17.50 59.98 25.96
N PHE A 435 -18.29 60.88 26.55
CA PHE A 435 -18.59 62.20 26.01
C PHE A 435 -17.66 63.23 26.64
N THR A 436 -17.07 64.11 25.82
CA THR A 436 -16.14 65.17 26.27
C THR A 436 -16.53 66.50 25.64
N VAL A 437 -16.57 67.55 26.45
CA VAL A 437 -16.80 68.95 26.03
C VAL A 437 -15.63 69.82 26.47
N GLU A 438 -15.05 70.55 25.52
CA GLU A 438 -13.82 71.32 25.73
C GLU A 438 -13.89 72.73 25.13
N ASN A 439 -13.41 73.74 25.86
CA ASN A 439 -13.13 75.07 25.35
C ASN A 439 -11.84 75.63 25.95
N VAL A 440 -11.46 76.87 25.58
CA VAL A 440 -10.24 77.55 26.06
C VAL A 440 -10.18 77.74 27.60
N SER A 441 -11.27 77.47 28.31
CA SER A 441 -11.40 77.61 29.77
C SER A 441 -11.44 76.24 30.49
N GLY A 442 -11.25 75.13 29.79
CA GLY A 442 -11.13 73.78 30.36
C GLY A 442 -11.89 72.70 29.58
N SER A 443 -11.85 71.48 30.10
CA SER A 443 -12.53 70.31 29.54
C SER A 443 -13.27 69.54 30.64
N LYS A 444 -14.44 68.97 30.32
CA LYS A 444 -15.18 68.02 31.17
C LYS A 444 -15.60 66.81 30.36
N SER A 445 -15.57 65.63 30.99
CA SER A 445 -15.99 64.37 30.38
C SER A 445 -16.95 63.61 31.28
N ILE A 446 -17.87 62.85 30.66
CA ILE A 446 -18.79 61.93 31.34
C ILE A 446 -18.80 60.58 30.63
N THR A 447 -18.85 59.49 31.39
CA THR A 447 -18.82 58.12 30.85
C THR A 447 -20.16 57.43 31.04
N PHE A 448 -20.82 57.10 29.93
CA PHE A 448 -21.97 56.21 29.88
C PHE A 448 -21.48 54.76 29.78
N THR A 449 -22.12 53.85 30.52
CA THR A 449 -21.90 52.40 30.45
C THR A 449 -23.11 51.76 29.77
N VAL A 450 -22.92 51.23 28.57
CA VAL A 450 -23.97 50.51 27.83
C VAL A 450 -23.79 49.01 28.06
N LYS A 451 -24.87 48.34 28.48
CA LYS A 451 -25.00 46.88 28.46
C LYS A 451 -26.03 46.50 27.40
N VAL A 452 -25.61 45.69 26.43
CA VAL A 452 -26.53 45.07 25.46
C VAL A 452 -26.80 43.64 25.92
N LEU A 453 -28.08 43.31 26.11
CA LEU A 453 -28.59 41.98 26.43
C LEU A 453 -28.78 41.21 25.11
N ASP A 454 -27.93 40.22 24.89
CA ASP A 454 -27.72 39.50 23.64
C ASP A 454 -27.33 38.04 23.95
N THR A 455 -27.22 37.18 22.93
CA THR A 455 -26.52 35.89 23.10
C THR A 455 -25.01 36.11 23.27
N PRO A 456 -24.25 35.14 23.81
CA PRO A 456 -22.80 35.27 23.94
C PRO A 456 -22.08 35.38 22.59
N GLY A 457 -20.89 36.00 22.61
CA GLY A 457 -19.92 35.85 21.52
C GLY A 457 -19.30 34.44 21.48
N PRO A 458 -18.43 34.16 20.49
CA PRO A 458 -17.73 32.89 20.42
C PRO A 458 -16.81 32.68 21.62
N PRO A 459 -16.69 31.44 22.14
CA PRO A 459 -15.63 31.07 23.07
C PRO A 459 -14.23 31.31 22.50
N GLY A 460 -13.22 31.31 23.38
CA GLY A 460 -11.82 31.38 22.95
C GLY A 460 -11.39 30.19 22.07
N PRO A 461 -10.21 30.26 21.43
CA PRO A 461 -9.73 29.24 20.51
C PRO A 461 -9.75 27.83 21.13
N ILE A 462 -10.29 26.86 20.39
CA ILE A 462 -10.29 25.45 20.81
C ILE A 462 -8.84 24.93 20.76
N THR A 463 -8.38 24.44 21.91
CA THR A 463 -7.08 23.80 22.10
C THR A 463 -7.25 22.37 22.59
N PHE A 464 -6.21 21.56 22.52
CA PHE A 464 -6.22 20.16 22.95
C PHE A 464 -5.35 19.99 24.20
N LYS A 465 -5.92 19.40 25.25
CA LYS A 465 -5.17 18.99 26.43
C LYS A 465 -4.51 17.62 26.25
N ASP A 466 -5.19 16.74 25.53
CA ASP A 466 -4.93 15.31 25.46
C ASP A 466 -5.61 14.73 24.21
N VAL A 467 -4.87 13.92 23.45
CA VAL A 467 -5.33 13.24 22.22
C VAL A 467 -4.86 11.79 22.33
N THR A 468 -5.79 10.86 22.22
CA THR A 468 -5.57 9.41 22.41
C THR A 468 -6.29 8.63 21.32
N ARG A 469 -5.98 7.35 21.14
CA ARG A 469 -6.77 6.49 20.24
C ARG A 469 -8.23 6.45 20.70
N GLY A 470 -9.11 7.01 19.88
CA GLY A 470 -10.55 7.07 20.14
C GLY A 470 -11.05 8.12 21.14
N SER A 471 -10.22 9.01 21.69
CA SER A 471 -10.73 10.14 22.50
C SER A 471 -9.87 11.41 22.49
N ILE A 472 -10.52 12.58 22.54
CA ILE A 472 -9.90 13.91 22.47
C ILE A 472 -10.43 14.79 23.61
N THR A 473 -9.53 15.46 24.33
CA THR A 473 -9.88 16.42 25.40
C THR A 473 -9.71 17.86 24.90
N LEU A 474 -10.84 18.50 24.63
CA LEU A 474 -10.94 19.89 24.19
C LEU A 474 -10.84 20.84 25.40
N MET A 475 -10.17 21.98 25.21
CA MET A 475 -10.13 23.13 26.12
C MET A 475 -10.39 24.42 25.33
N TRP A 476 -10.94 25.44 25.99
CA TRP A 476 -11.21 26.77 25.42
C TRP A 476 -11.24 27.82 26.54
N ASP A 477 -11.32 29.10 26.18
CA ASP A 477 -11.58 30.19 27.12
C ASP A 477 -13.03 30.69 27.04
N ALA A 478 -13.49 31.40 28.07
CA ALA A 478 -14.81 32.02 28.04
C ALA A 478 -14.87 33.14 26.95
N PRO A 479 -16.03 33.34 26.29
CA PRO A 479 -16.26 34.49 25.43
C PRO A 479 -15.89 35.82 26.10
N VAL A 480 -15.18 36.68 25.36
CA VAL A 480 -14.83 38.05 25.82
C VAL A 480 -16.08 38.92 25.98
N LEU A 481 -17.13 38.63 25.20
CA LEU A 481 -18.46 39.24 25.31
C LEU A 481 -19.48 38.17 25.71
N ASP A 482 -20.02 38.26 26.93
CA ASP A 482 -20.98 37.31 27.50
C ASP A 482 -22.44 37.51 27.04
N GLY A 483 -22.70 38.56 26.25
CA GLY A 483 -24.06 38.98 25.89
C GLY A 483 -24.77 39.79 26.98
N GLY A 484 -24.02 40.36 27.94
CA GLY A 484 -24.56 41.20 29.02
C GLY A 484 -25.17 40.42 30.19
N ALA A 485 -25.20 39.08 30.10
CA ALA A 485 -25.68 38.18 31.14
C ALA A 485 -24.79 36.93 31.25
N ARG A 486 -24.73 36.35 32.46
CA ARG A 486 -23.81 35.25 32.76
C ARG A 486 -24.04 34.04 31.86
N ILE A 487 -22.96 33.44 31.41
CA ILE A 487 -22.97 32.13 30.75
C ILE A 487 -23.40 31.06 31.77
N HIS A 488 -24.33 30.19 31.37
CA HIS A 488 -24.81 29.06 32.16
C HIS A 488 -23.99 27.79 31.91
N HIS A 489 -23.67 27.52 30.64
CA HIS A 489 -22.96 26.34 30.19
C HIS A 489 -22.50 26.51 28.72
N TYR A 490 -21.77 25.52 28.22
CA TYR A 490 -21.32 25.40 26.84
C TYR A 490 -21.96 24.18 26.17
N ILE A 491 -22.23 24.32 24.87
CA ILE A 491 -22.61 23.23 23.97
C ILE A 491 -21.36 22.84 23.18
N VAL A 492 -21.04 21.55 23.15
CA VAL A 492 -19.89 20.96 22.45
C VAL A 492 -20.39 20.04 21.35
N GLU A 493 -19.97 20.27 20.11
CA GLU A 493 -20.38 19.53 18.92
C GLU A 493 -19.19 18.98 18.13
N LYS A 494 -19.40 17.82 17.47
CA LYS A 494 -18.44 17.21 16.53
C LYS A 494 -19.05 17.01 15.14
N ARG A 495 -18.22 17.04 14.09
CA ARG A 495 -18.59 16.78 12.69
C ARG A 495 -17.47 15.99 12.03
N GLU A 496 -17.75 14.74 11.61
CA GLU A 496 -16.85 14.00 10.72
C GLU A 496 -16.57 14.84 9.46
N ALA A 497 -15.32 14.95 9.02
CA ALA A 497 -14.97 15.81 7.88
C ALA A 497 -15.64 15.39 6.55
N SER A 498 -16.12 14.15 6.46
CA SER A 498 -16.93 13.61 5.37
C SER A 498 -18.40 14.07 5.37
N ARG A 499 -18.88 14.67 6.47
CA ARG A 499 -20.29 15.07 6.68
C ARG A 499 -20.44 16.59 6.82
N ARG A 500 -21.64 17.09 6.51
CA ARG A 500 -22.02 18.51 6.68
C ARG A 500 -22.78 18.79 7.98
N SER A 501 -23.37 17.76 8.59
CA SER A 501 -24.18 17.86 9.81
C SER A 501 -23.34 17.80 11.08
N TRP A 502 -23.59 18.70 12.02
CA TRP A 502 -23.04 18.66 13.37
C TRP A 502 -23.80 17.67 14.27
N GLN A 503 -23.09 17.09 15.23
CA GLN A 503 -23.62 16.23 16.29
C GLN A 503 -23.27 16.82 17.66
N VAL A 504 -24.27 17.06 18.50
CA VAL A 504 -24.07 17.45 19.91
C VAL A 504 -23.45 16.28 20.67
N VAL A 505 -22.30 16.52 21.29
CA VAL A 505 -21.61 15.59 22.19
C VAL A 505 -21.94 15.92 23.65
N SER A 506 -22.07 17.21 23.98
CA SER A 506 -22.58 17.67 25.26
C SER A 506 -23.40 18.95 25.07
N SER A 507 -24.61 18.97 25.60
CA SER A 507 -25.48 20.15 25.59
C SER A 507 -25.39 20.98 26.87
N LYS A 508 -24.68 20.53 27.91
CA LYS A 508 -24.64 21.18 29.24
C LYS A 508 -23.27 21.09 29.91
N CYS A 509 -22.21 21.45 29.18
CA CYS A 509 -20.86 21.47 29.73
C CYS A 509 -20.64 22.72 30.61
N THR A 510 -20.51 22.56 31.92
CA THR A 510 -20.35 23.68 32.87
C THR A 510 -18.90 24.14 33.10
N ARG A 511 -17.95 23.59 32.34
CA ARG A 511 -16.51 23.86 32.44
C ARG A 511 -15.95 24.13 31.04
N GLN A 512 -14.88 24.91 30.93
CA GLN A 512 -14.18 25.15 29.66
C GLN A 512 -13.23 24.01 29.26
N ILE A 513 -13.64 22.77 29.55
CA ILE A 513 -12.91 21.54 29.23
C ILE A 513 -13.89 20.38 29.08
N PHE A 514 -13.77 19.62 27.99
CA PHE A 514 -14.61 18.45 27.74
C PHE A 514 -13.85 17.34 27.00
N LYS A 515 -14.01 16.10 27.46
CA LYS A 515 -13.43 14.92 26.80
C LYS A 515 -14.47 14.23 25.93
N VAL A 516 -14.24 14.29 24.61
CA VAL A 516 -15.01 13.55 23.61
C VAL A 516 -14.45 12.14 23.52
N THR A 517 -15.28 11.14 23.83
CA THR A 517 -14.96 9.72 23.69
C THR A 517 -15.59 9.12 22.43
N ASP A 518 -15.33 7.82 22.22
CA ASP A 518 -16.01 7.00 21.21
C ASP A 518 -15.86 7.57 19.80
N LEU A 519 -14.62 7.96 19.48
CA LEU A 519 -14.18 8.41 18.16
C LEU A 519 -13.65 7.22 17.37
N ALA A 520 -14.02 7.13 16.10
CA ALA A 520 -13.56 6.07 15.21
C ALA A 520 -12.10 6.30 14.79
N GLU A 521 -11.29 5.24 14.83
CA GLU A 521 -9.88 5.25 14.42
C GLU A 521 -9.73 5.69 12.96
N GLY A 522 -8.72 6.49 12.66
CA GLY A 522 -8.47 7.07 11.34
C GLY A 522 -9.52 8.05 10.81
N VAL A 523 -10.57 8.39 11.57
CA VAL A 523 -11.61 9.34 11.13
C VAL A 523 -11.28 10.78 11.58
N PRO A 524 -11.16 11.75 10.67
CA PRO A 524 -10.95 13.15 11.00
C PRO A 524 -12.25 13.86 11.41
N PHE A 525 -12.22 14.61 12.51
CA PHE A 525 -13.36 15.35 13.05
C PHE A 525 -13.05 16.84 13.20
N TYR A 526 -13.99 17.68 12.77
CA TYR A 526 -14.10 19.06 13.24
C TYR A 526 -14.81 19.10 14.58
N TYR A 527 -14.46 20.08 15.42
CA TYR A 527 -15.16 20.40 16.67
C TYR A 527 -15.58 21.85 16.68
N ARG A 528 -16.70 22.14 17.34
CA ARG A 528 -17.10 23.51 17.67
C ARG A 528 -17.70 23.59 19.07
N VAL A 529 -17.61 24.78 19.66
CA VAL A 529 -18.17 25.08 20.99
C VAL A 529 -18.91 26.42 20.95
N SER A 530 -20.15 26.43 21.43
CA SER A 530 -20.94 27.65 21.71
C SER A 530 -21.14 27.81 23.22
N ALA A 531 -21.28 29.05 23.69
CA ALA A 531 -21.73 29.36 25.05
C ALA A 531 -23.25 29.66 25.06
N GLU A 532 -23.95 29.34 26.15
CA GLU A 532 -25.38 29.64 26.33
C GLU A 532 -25.61 30.53 27.57
N ASN A 533 -26.36 31.62 27.41
CA ASN A 533 -26.85 32.49 28.49
C ASN A 533 -28.39 32.51 28.52
N GLU A 534 -29.02 33.37 29.34
CA GLU A 534 -30.49 33.44 29.46
C GLU A 534 -31.22 33.91 28.17
N TYR A 535 -30.50 34.50 27.20
CA TYR A 535 -31.03 34.91 25.89
C TYR A 535 -30.81 33.86 24.80
N GLY A 536 -30.02 32.81 25.08
CA GLY A 536 -29.86 31.64 24.22
C GLY A 536 -28.41 31.32 23.84
N VAL A 537 -28.26 30.53 22.79
CA VAL A 537 -26.98 30.01 22.30
C VAL A 537 -26.25 31.07 21.49
N GLY A 538 -25.00 31.33 21.85
CA GLY A 538 -24.09 32.25 21.19
C GLY A 538 -23.39 31.66 19.97
N GLU A 539 -22.61 32.50 19.31
CA GLU A 539 -21.81 32.10 18.14
C GLU A 539 -20.84 30.94 18.48
N PRO A 540 -20.63 29.98 17.55
CA PRO A 540 -19.69 28.90 17.77
C PRO A 540 -18.26 29.35 17.46
N CYS A 541 -17.32 28.96 18.33
CA CYS A 541 -15.91 28.81 17.94
C CYS A 541 -15.78 27.46 17.23
N GLU A 542 -15.42 27.43 15.94
CA GLU A 542 -15.23 26.22 15.11
C GLU A 542 -13.75 26.06 14.76
N LEU A 543 -13.21 24.84 14.86
CA LEU A 543 -11.86 24.52 14.37
C LEU A 543 -11.80 24.63 12.84
N THR A 544 -10.77 25.29 12.33
CA THR A 544 -10.54 25.47 10.88
C THR A 544 -10.09 24.17 10.20
N GLU A 545 -9.35 23.32 10.90
CA GLU A 545 -8.82 22.05 10.40
C GLU A 545 -9.37 20.87 11.22
N PRO A 546 -9.61 19.70 10.59
CA PRO A 546 -10.14 18.54 11.28
C PRO A 546 -9.03 17.69 11.92
N VAL A 547 -9.31 17.10 13.08
CA VAL A 547 -8.34 16.34 13.88
C VAL A 547 -8.75 14.87 13.98
N VAL A 548 -7.80 13.97 13.76
CA VAL A 548 -7.94 12.52 13.97
C VAL A 548 -7.63 12.18 15.42
N ALA A 549 -8.40 11.28 16.03
CA ALA A 549 -8.15 10.78 17.39
C ALA A 549 -7.04 9.72 17.37
N THR A 550 -5.79 10.16 17.22
CA THR A 550 -4.59 9.32 17.18
C THR A 550 -3.56 9.72 18.23
N GLU A 551 -2.99 8.73 18.89
CA GLU A 551 -1.79 8.83 19.73
C GLU A 551 -0.55 8.37 18.94
N GLU A 552 0.66 8.51 19.49
CA GLU A 552 1.86 7.90 18.93
C GLU A 552 1.78 6.36 18.99
N PRO A 553 2.39 5.64 18.03
CA PRO A 553 2.32 4.18 18.00
C PRO A 553 3.14 3.59 19.16
N ALA A 554 2.80 2.39 19.62
CA ALA A 554 3.65 1.70 20.59
C ALA A 554 5.06 1.45 20.00
N PRO A 555 6.10 1.26 20.83
CA PRO A 555 7.40 0.83 20.35
C PRO A 555 7.29 -0.48 19.55
N PRO A 556 8.06 -0.66 18.46
CA PRO A 556 8.28 -1.97 17.85
C PRO A 556 8.63 -3.02 18.92
N LYS A 557 8.09 -4.24 18.85
CA LYS A 557 8.17 -5.18 19.99
C LYS A 557 9.59 -5.67 20.28
N ARG A 558 10.32 -6.01 19.22
CA ARG A 558 11.63 -6.67 19.23
C ARG A 558 12.43 -6.15 18.05
N LEU A 559 13.69 -5.77 18.27
CA LEU A 559 14.66 -5.43 17.23
C LEU A 559 15.79 -6.46 17.29
N ASP A 560 15.95 -7.23 16.22
CA ASP A 560 16.99 -8.24 16.06
C ASP A 560 18.06 -7.76 15.08
N ILE A 561 19.31 -8.06 15.40
CA ILE A 561 20.45 -7.90 14.49
C ILE A 561 20.59 -9.23 13.76
N ILE A 562 20.17 -9.24 12.49
CA ILE A 562 20.04 -10.42 11.65
C ILE A 562 21.36 -10.76 10.94
N ASP A 563 22.17 -9.78 10.59
CA ASP A 563 23.43 -10.06 9.91
C ASP A 563 24.42 -8.93 10.10
N THR A 564 25.71 -9.21 9.89
CA THR A 564 26.73 -8.18 9.69
C THR A 564 27.59 -8.54 8.49
N THR A 565 28.20 -7.52 7.91
CA THR A 565 29.40 -7.67 7.08
C THR A 565 30.53 -6.88 7.74
N LYS A 566 31.69 -6.80 7.08
CA LYS A 566 32.74 -5.83 7.45
C LYS A 566 32.31 -4.36 7.48
N SER A 567 31.19 -3.97 6.84
CA SER A 567 30.78 -2.55 6.73
C SER A 567 29.27 -2.30 6.73
N SER A 568 28.46 -3.27 7.17
CA SER A 568 27.01 -3.13 7.26
C SER A 568 26.40 -4.05 8.34
N ALA A 569 25.17 -3.74 8.75
CA ALA A 569 24.35 -4.56 9.63
C ALA A 569 22.93 -4.69 9.08
N VAL A 570 22.39 -5.90 9.02
CA VAL A 570 20.99 -6.17 8.66
C VAL A 570 20.16 -6.25 9.93
N LEU A 571 19.10 -5.47 9.99
CA LEU A 571 18.21 -5.33 11.14
C LEU A 571 16.79 -5.77 10.76
N ALA A 572 16.08 -6.41 11.69
CA ALA A 572 14.67 -6.76 11.52
C ALA A 572 13.88 -6.58 12.81
N TRP A 573 12.59 -6.26 12.71
CA TRP A 573 11.74 -6.03 13.88
C TRP A 573 10.29 -6.47 13.68
N LEU A 574 9.59 -6.63 14.79
CA LEU A 574 8.15 -6.87 14.81
C LEU A 574 7.37 -5.55 14.96
N LYS A 575 6.17 -5.51 14.36
CA LYS A 575 5.24 -4.38 14.48
C LYS A 575 4.95 -4.03 15.96
N PRO A 576 4.59 -2.77 16.25
CA PRO A 576 3.97 -2.35 17.51
C PRO A 576 2.78 -3.22 17.95
N ASP A 577 2.46 -3.20 19.25
CA ASP A 577 1.21 -3.76 19.79
C ASP A 577 -0.05 -3.02 19.30
N HIS A 578 0.04 -1.70 19.19
CA HIS A 578 -0.97 -0.84 18.60
C HIS A 578 -0.30 0.26 17.77
N ASP A 579 -0.96 0.69 16.69
CA ASP A 579 -0.51 1.79 15.84
C ASP A 579 -0.97 3.17 16.34
N GLY A 580 -1.78 3.21 17.39
CA GLY A 580 -2.27 4.46 18.01
C GLY A 580 -3.54 5.02 17.36
N GLY A 581 -4.25 4.24 16.53
CA GLY A 581 -5.49 4.70 15.89
C GLY A 581 -5.28 5.50 14.60
N SER A 582 -4.02 5.62 14.15
CA SER A 582 -3.65 5.91 12.76
C SER A 582 -2.59 4.91 12.30
N ARG A 583 -2.60 4.57 11.01
CA ARG A 583 -1.77 3.47 10.49
C ARG A 583 -0.27 3.79 10.62
N VAL A 584 0.55 2.78 10.93
CA VAL A 584 2.01 2.93 10.82
C VAL A 584 2.40 3.20 9.36
N THR A 585 2.92 4.38 9.07
CA THR A 585 3.30 4.87 7.73
C THR A 585 4.74 4.52 7.35
N GLY A 586 5.60 4.24 8.34
CA GLY A 586 6.98 3.81 8.19
C GLY A 586 7.70 3.61 9.53
N TYR A 587 9.02 3.41 9.46
CA TYR A 587 9.93 3.27 10.59
C TYR A 587 11.17 4.13 10.37
N LEU A 588 11.67 4.73 11.45
CA LEU A 588 12.95 5.43 11.53
C LEU A 588 13.94 4.54 12.29
N LEU A 589 15.13 4.35 11.73
CA LEU A 589 16.24 3.66 12.38
C LEU A 589 17.30 4.67 12.80
N GLU A 590 17.79 4.50 14.01
CA GLU A 590 18.90 5.28 14.56
C GLU A 590 20.02 4.33 15.01
N MET A 591 21.26 4.80 14.88
CA MET A 591 22.47 4.08 15.29
C MET A 591 23.36 4.97 16.14
N LYS A 592 24.17 4.37 17.01
CA LYS A 592 25.32 5.04 17.62
C LYS A 592 26.49 4.09 17.79
N GLN A 593 27.70 4.62 17.72
CA GLN A 593 28.87 3.88 18.16
C GLN A 593 28.80 3.74 19.69
N LYS A 594 29.15 2.57 20.22
CA LYS A 594 29.09 2.29 21.66
C LYS A 594 30.03 3.23 22.43
N GLY A 595 29.53 3.83 23.50
CA GLY A 595 30.20 4.91 24.23
C GLY A 595 29.92 6.32 23.67
N SER A 596 29.17 6.46 22.58
CA SER A 596 28.50 7.72 22.23
C SER A 596 27.19 7.86 23.01
N ASP A 597 26.88 9.09 23.43
CA ASP A 597 25.56 9.48 23.93
C ASP A 597 24.61 9.93 22.79
N TYR A 598 25.16 10.30 21.63
CA TYR A 598 24.39 10.79 20.49
C TYR A 598 23.98 9.65 19.54
N TRP A 599 22.68 9.64 19.18
CA TRP A 599 22.06 8.77 18.19
C TRP A 599 21.95 9.50 16.83
N ALA A 600 22.51 8.92 15.78
CA ALA A 600 22.41 9.41 14.40
C ALA A 600 21.34 8.63 13.62
N GLU A 601 20.67 9.29 12.66
CA GLU A 601 19.75 8.60 11.74
C GLU A 601 20.53 7.63 10.82
N ALA A 602 20.13 6.36 10.83
CA ALA A 602 20.64 5.33 9.95
C ALA A 602 19.79 5.18 8.68
N GLY A 603 18.52 5.63 8.72
CA GLY A 603 17.62 5.71 7.57
C GLY A 603 16.16 5.38 7.92
N GLN A 604 15.31 5.38 6.90
CA GLN A 604 13.86 5.16 7.03
C GLN A 604 13.36 4.09 6.06
N THR A 605 12.36 3.32 6.46
CA THR A 605 11.74 2.28 5.60
C THR A 605 10.27 2.04 5.92
N LYS A 606 9.54 1.42 4.99
CA LYS A 606 8.18 0.89 5.20
C LYS A 606 8.14 -0.61 5.43
N GLN A 607 9.28 -1.29 5.32
CA GLN A 607 9.44 -2.71 5.59
C GLN A 607 9.71 -2.95 7.08
N LEU A 608 9.74 -4.22 7.49
CA LEU A 608 10.13 -4.67 8.84
C LEU A 608 11.61 -5.09 8.91
N THR A 609 12.39 -4.66 7.92
CA THR A 609 13.78 -5.02 7.68
C THR A 609 14.52 -3.82 7.08
N PHE A 610 15.79 -3.63 7.44
CA PHE A 610 16.65 -2.58 6.90
C PHE A 610 18.12 -3.00 6.96
N THR A 611 18.92 -2.57 5.98
CA THR A 611 20.38 -2.73 6.01
C THR A 611 20.99 -1.37 6.29
N VAL A 612 21.70 -1.25 7.41
CA VAL A 612 22.53 -0.08 7.72
C VAL A 612 23.90 -0.28 7.06
N GLU A 613 24.28 0.63 6.16
CA GLU A 613 25.54 0.58 5.42
C GLU A 613 26.51 1.69 5.88
N GLY A 614 27.77 1.63 5.44
CA GLY A 614 28.79 2.64 5.77
C GLY A 614 29.35 2.52 7.19
N LEU A 615 29.14 1.38 7.85
CA LEU A 615 29.66 1.12 9.18
C LEU A 615 31.17 0.80 9.14
N LEU A 616 31.88 1.09 10.22
CA LEU A 616 33.32 0.88 10.34
C LEU A 616 33.66 -0.51 10.89
N GLU A 617 34.57 -1.22 10.23
CA GLU A 617 35.00 -2.56 10.62
C GLU A 617 35.67 -2.57 12.01
N ASN A 618 35.39 -3.61 12.80
CA ASN A 618 35.78 -3.83 14.19
C ASN A 618 35.27 -2.81 15.23
N ASN A 619 34.52 -1.77 14.82
CA ASN A 619 33.83 -0.89 15.76
C ASN A 619 32.52 -1.52 16.27
N GLU A 620 32.15 -1.19 17.51
CA GLU A 620 30.93 -1.68 18.16
C GLU A 620 29.82 -0.63 18.11
N TYR A 621 28.61 -1.02 17.70
CA TYR A 621 27.46 -0.15 17.50
C TYR A 621 26.22 -0.64 18.25
N GLU A 622 25.37 0.31 18.62
CA GLU A 622 24.02 0.11 19.18
C GLU A 622 22.98 0.64 18.17
N PHE A 623 21.86 -0.06 18.07
CA PHE A 623 20.80 0.23 17.10
C PHE A 623 19.45 0.36 17.78
N ARG A 624 18.59 1.25 17.27
CA ARG A 624 17.18 1.35 17.69
C ARG A 624 16.26 1.71 16.54
N VAL A 625 14.97 1.37 16.69
CA VAL A 625 13.93 1.63 15.70
C VAL A 625 12.68 2.24 16.33
N LYS A 626 12.12 3.26 15.68
CA LYS A 626 10.87 3.93 16.03
C LYS A 626 9.83 3.66 14.95
N ALA A 627 8.59 3.35 15.33
CA ALA A 627 7.46 3.33 14.40
C ALA A 627 6.97 4.76 14.15
N LYS A 628 6.40 5.05 12.98
CA LYS A 628 5.82 6.36 12.63
C LYS A 628 4.37 6.21 12.20
N ASN A 629 3.48 7.06 12.69
CA ASN A 629 2.08 7.18 12.22
C ASN A 629 1.76 8.64 11.87
N ASP A 630 0.48 9.05 11.94
CA ASP A 630 0.07 10.43 11.65
C ASP A 630 0.20 11.37 12.87
N ALA A 631 0.35 10.84 14.08
CA ALA A 631 0.59 11.61 15.31
C ALA A 631 2.07 11.96 15.52
N GLY A 632 2.97 11.01 15.26
CA GLY A 632 4.39 11.17 15.58
C GLY A 632 5.24 9.92 15.39
N TYR A 633 6.29 9.81 16.21
CA TYR A 633 7.17 8.64 16.27
C TYR A 633 7.00 7.94 17.62
N SER A 634 7.01 6.61 17.64
CA SER A 634 7.02 5.88 18.92
C SER A 634 8.28 6.19 19.74
N GLU A 635 8.17 5.98 21.05
CA GLU A 635 9.34 5.63 21.88
C GLU A 635 10.15 4.49 21.19
N PRO A 636 11.50 4.51 21.26
CA PRO A 636 12.33 3.60 20.48
C PRO A 636 12.35 2.18 21.04
N ARG A 637 12.48 1.21 20.14
CA ARG A 637 12.95 -0.13 20.47
C ARG A 637 14.44 -0.24 20.18
N GLU A 638 15.24 -0.28 21.22
CA GLU A 638 16.67 -0.59 21.11
C GLU A 638 16.88 -2.10 20.93
N ALA A 639 17.99 -2.49 20.28
CA ALA A 639 18.39 -3.89 20.13
C ALA A 639 18.82 -4.47 21.49
N PHE A 640 18.68 -5.78 21.69
CA PHE A 640 18.99 -6.42 22.98
C PHE A 640 20.48 -6.30 23.38
N SER A 641 21.37 -6.20 22.40
CA SER A 641 22.80 -5.98 22.61
C SER A 641 23.39 -5.11 21.51
N SER A 642 24.50 -4.46 21.81
CA SER A 642 25.42 -3.91 20.82
C SER A 642 26.02 -5.02 19.94
N VAL A 643 26.57 -4.65 18.77
CA VAL A 643 27.25 -5.57 17.85
C VAL A 643 28.56 -4.99 17.33
N ILE A 644 29.59 -5.84 17.22
CA ILE A 644 30.87 -5.50 16.58
C ILE A 644 30.73 -5.77 15.09
N ILE A 645 30.96 -4.75 14.25
CA ILE A 645 30.80 -4.84 12.80
C ILE A 645 32.02 -5.55 12.20
N LYS A 646 31.82 -6.80 11.81
CA LYS A 646 32.80 -7.66 11.16
C LYS A 646 32.08 -8.77 10.40
N GLU A 647 32.78 -9.44 9.50
CA GLU A 647 32.23 -10.57 8.75
C GLU A 647 32.02 -11.80 9.66
N PRO A 648 30.78 -12.30 9.86
CA PRO A 648 30.52 -13.46 10.70
C PRO A 648 31.27 -14.69 10.21
N GLN A 649 32.02 -15.34 11.09
CA GLN A 649 32.68 -16.61 10.80
C GLN A 649 31.73 -17.75 11.20
N ILE A 650 31.34 -18.60 10.24
CA ILE A 650 30.39 -19.69 10.43
C ILE A 650 31.01 -20.98 9.90
N GLU A 651 31.11 -22.00 10.75
CA GLU A 651 31.64 -23.32 10.38
C GLU A 651 30.93 -23.92 9.16
N PRO A 652 31.64 -24.72 8.34
CA PRO A 652 31.07 -25.40 7.20
C PRO A 652 30.08 -26.45 7.70
N THR A 653 28.85 -26.44 7.19
CA THR A 653 27.79 -27.39 7.55
C THR A 653 26.99 -27.80 6.32
N ALA A 654 26.60 -29.06 6.22
CA ALA A 654 25.74 -29.57 5.16
C ALA A 654 24.59 -30.39 5.75
N ASP A 655 23.37 -30.19 5.25
CA ASP A 655 22.30 -31.16 5.52
C ASP A 655 22.57 -32.40 4.67
N LEU A 656 23.06 -33.43 5.35
CA LEU A 656 23.40 -34.73 4.78
C LEU A 656 22.37 -35.81 5.17
N SER A 657 21.31 -35.43 5.92
CA SER A 657 20.32 -36.37 6.47
C SER A 657 19.51 -37.09 5.39
N GLY A 658 19.42 -36.49 4.19
CA GLY A 658 18.79 -37.10 3.02
C GLY A 658 19.56 -38.27 2.38
N ILE A 659 20.84 -38.49 2.73
CA ILE A 659 21.64 -39.64 2.25
C ILE A 659 21.26 -40.90 3.09
N THR A 660 19.97 -41.20 3.13
CA THR A 660 19.35 -42.23 3.98
C THR A 660 19.74 -43.66 3.63
N ARG A 661 20.27 -43.89 2.42
CA ARG A 661 20.80 -45.18 1.98
C ARG A 661 22.31 -45.08 1.81
N GLN A 662 23.04 -45.68 2.74
CA GLN A 662 24.51 -45.80 2.67
C GLN A 662 24.98 -46.61 1.43
N LEU A 663 24.07 -47.30 0.73
CA LEU A 663 24.29 -48.00 -0.52
C LEU A 663 23.24 -47.57 -1.54
N ILE A 664 23.67 -46.95 -2.65
CA ILE A 664 22.83 -46.62 -3.81
C ILE A 664 23.20 -47.56 -4.96
N THR A 665 22.18 -48.11 -5.63
CA THR A 665 22.35 -49.11 -6.70
C THR A 665 21.83 -48.55 -8.03
N CYS A 666 22.66 -48.56 -9.07
CA CYS A 666 22.34 -48.00 -10.39
C CYS A 666 22.78 -48.93 -11.54
N LYS A 667 22.32 -48.67 -12.77
CA LYS A 667 22.62 -49.48 -13.97
C LYS A 667 23.83 -48.92 -14.75
N ALA A 668 24.72 -49.78 -15.24
CA ALA A 668 25.73 -49.39 -16.22
C ALA A 668 25.10 -48.82 -17.51
N GLY A 669 25.70 -47.77 -18.07
CA GLY A 669 25.15 -47.00 -19.19
C GLY A 669 23.96 -46.10 -18.84
N SER A 670 23.59 -45.99 -17.55
CA SER A 670 22.72 -44.90 -17.08
C SER A 670 23.53 -43.69 -16.64
N THR A 671 22.90 -42.52 -16.66
CA THR A 671 23.40 -41.32 -15.97
C THR A 671 23.05 -41.41 -14.49
N PHE A 672 23.97 -41.04 -13.62
CA PHE A 672 23.79 -41.12 -12.17
C PHE A 672 24.18 -39.83 -11.46
N THR A 673 23.29 -39.37 -10.60
CA THR A 673 23.40 -38.11 -9.86
C THR A 673 23.39 -38.41 -8.36
N ILE A 674 24.32 -37.84 -7.62
CA ILE A 674 24.30 -37.87 -6.14
C ILE A 674 23.74 -36.55 -5.65
N ASP A 675 22.50 -36.60 -5.16
CA ASP A 675 21.85 -35.48 -4.51
C ASP A 675 21.04 -35.90 -3.27
N ILE A 676 20.28 -34.95 -2.73
CA ILE A 676 19.49 -35.08 -1.51
C ILE A 676 18.06 -34.64 -1.83
N PRO A 677 17.02 -35.34 -1.29
CA PRO A 677 15.62 -34.99 -1.50
C PRO A 677 15.35 -33.52 -1.18
N ILE A 678 14.43 -32.93 -1.95
CA ILE A 678 14.37 -31.49 -2.24
C ILE A 678 14.06 -30.65 -0.98
N THR A 679 15.11 -30.10 -0.33
CA THR A 679 14.99 -29.04 0.68
C THR A 679 14.92 -27.66 0.00
N THR A 680 13.78 -27.32 -0.60
CA THR A 680 13.54 -25.99 -1.16
C THR A 680 13.38 -24.93 -0.06
N LYS A 681 14.32 -23.97 0.02
CA LYS A 681 14.18 -22.79 0.87
C LYS A 681 12.97 -21.95 0.45
N CYS A 682 12.17 -21.51 1.40
CA CYS A 682 11.04 -20.62 1.16
C CYS A 682 10.98 -19.52 2.22
N SER A 683 10.82 -18.26 1.80
CA SER A 683 10.63 -17.08 2.67
C SER A 683 9.15 -16.73 2.91
N LYS A 684 8.22 -17.66 2.59
CA LYS A 684 6.77 -17.50 2.71
C LYS A 684 6.19 -18.68 3.48
N THR A 685 5.11 -18.44 4.21
CA THR A 685 4.33 -19.47 4.93
C THR A 685 3.49 -20.38 4.01
N PHE A 686 3.67 -20.29 2.69
CA PHE A 686 2.97 -21.09 1.69
C PHE A 686 3.91 -21.38 0.51
N TYR A 687 4.00 -22.66 0.12
CA TYR A 687 4.79 -23.13 -1.01
C TYR A 687 4.05 -24.25 -1.75
N ARG A 688 4.12 -24.26 -3.09
CA ARG A 688 3.50 -25.29 -3.94
C ARG A 688 4.59 -26.21 -4.50
N LEU A 689 4.68 -27.42 -3.97
CA LEU A 689 5.53 -28.48 -4.52
C LEU A 689 4.98 -28.97 -5.87
N THR A 690 5.89 -29.34 -6.77
CA THR A 690 5.61 -29.90 -8.11
C THR A 690 6.58 -31.06 -8.39
N GLY A 691 6.24 -31.94 -9.34
CA GLY A 691 7.10 -33.08 -9.71
C GLY A 691 7.10 -34.25 -8.71
N LEU A 692 6.12 -34.31 -7.80
CA LEU A 692 5.88 -35.50 -6.96
C LEU A 692 5.31 -36.66 -7.80
N ILE A 693 5.58 -37.90 -7.41
CA ILE A 693 5.12 -39.10 -8.13
C ILE A 693 3.65 -39.37 -7.77
N GLU A 694 2.79 -39.46 -8.78
CA GLU A 694 1.37 -39.81 -8.63
C GLU A 694 1.21 -41.24 -8.09
N GLY A 695 0.32 -41.42 -7.11
CA GLY A 695 0.13 -42.67 -6.38
C GLY A 695 1.13 -42.95 -5.25
N ALA A 696 2.16 -42.10 -5.06
CA ALA A 696 3.11 -42.25 -3.96
C ALA A 696 2.68 -41.53 -2.67
N MET A 697 3.15 -42.05 -1.54
CA MET A 697 2.92 -41.52 -0.19
C MET A 697 4.15 -40.72 0.28
N TYR A 698 3.95 -39.50 0.80
CA TYR A 698 5.03 -38.65 1.29
C TYR A 698 4.74 -38.09 2.68
N TYR A 699 5.71 -38.15 3.58
CA TYR A 699 5.76 -37.27 4.75
C TYR A 699 6.39 -35.93 4.35
N PHE A 700 5.95 -34.82 4.93
CA PHE A 700 6.52 -33.50 4.70
C PHE A 700 6.95 -32.88 6.03
N ARG A 701 8.22 -32.46 6.12
CA ARG A 701 8.75 -31.68 7.25
C ARG A 701 9.14 -30.28 6.82
N VAL A 702 8.83 -29.29 7.64
CA VAL A 702 9.21 -27.88 7.49
C VAL A 702 10.14 -27.53 8.64
N LEU A 703 11.30 -26.93 8.34
CA LEU A 703 12.26 -26.50 9.34
C LEU A 703 12.41 -24.97 9.25
N PRO A 704 12.28 -24.22 10.37
CA PRO A 704 12.49 -22.78 10.35
C PRO A 704 14.00 -22.47 10.24
N GLU A 705 14.40 -21.69 9.25
CA GLU A 705 15.78 -21.24 9.07
C GLU A 705 15.92 -19.77 9.49
N ASN A 706 16.94 -19.48 10.30
CA ASN A 706 17.42 -18.12 10.55
C ASN A 706 18.95 -18.08 10.37
N ILE A 707 19.54 -16.93 10.66
CA ILE A 707 20.98 -16.66 10.49
C ILE A 707 21.88 -17.39 11.50
N TYR A 708 21.33 -17.85 12.62
CA TYR A 708 22.05 -18.68 13.60
C TYR A 708 21.96 -20.18 13.28
N GLY A 709 20.99 -20.63 12.48
CA GLY A 709 20.87 -22.04 12.10
C GLY A 709 19.50 -22.46 11.60
N ILE A 710 19.24 -23.77 11.72
CA ILE A 710 17.96 -24.40 11.41
C ILE A 710 17.36 -24.89 12.74
N GLY A 711 16.13 -24.47 13.03
CA GLY A 711 15.38 -24.90 14.21
C GLY A 711 14.67 -26.24 14.02
N GLU A 712 13.87 -26.62 15.02
CA GLU A 712 13.24 -27.94 15.07
C GLU A 712 12.26 -28.21 13.90
N PRO A 713 12.24 -29.45 13.35
CA PRO A 713 11.33 -29.82 12.28
C PRO A 713 9.89 -29.97 12.77
N CYS A 714 8.94 -29.35 12.06
CA CYS A 714 7.52 -29.65 12.15
C CYS A 714 7.15 -30.60 11.01
N GLU A 715 6.70 -31.82 11.31
CA GLU A 715 6.39 -32.87 10.33
C GLU A 715 4.89 -33.22 10.31
N THR A 716 4.38 -33.60 9.14
CA THR A 716 3.02 -34.15 8.97
C THR A 716 2.84 -35.42 9.81
N SER A 717 1.76 -35.51 10.60
CA SER A 717 1.44 -36.68 11.43
C SER A 717 1.33 -38.00 10.64
N ASP A 718 0.84 -37.90 9.40
CA ASP A 718 0.53 -39.03 8.53
C ASP A 718 1.07 -38.77 7.13
N ALA A 719 1.45 -39.84 6.42
CA ALA A 719 1.90 -39.72 5.04
C ALA A 719 0.75 -39.33 4.10
N VAL A 720 0.98 -38.32 3.26
CA VAL A 720 0.01 -37.78 2.31
C VAL A 720 0.11 -38.53 0.99
N LEU A 721 -1.01 -39.10 0.53
CA LEU A 721 -1.12 -39.66 -0.83
C LEU A 721 -1.12 -38.54 -1.87
N VAL A 722 -0.18 -38.57 -2.80
CA VAL A 722 -0.18 -37.72 -4.01
C VAL A 722 -1.15 -38.31 -5.02
N SER A 723 -2.31 -37.68 -5.13
CA SER A 723 -3.38 -38.03 -6.07
C SER A 723 -4.26 -36.82 -6.30
N ASP A 724 -4.91 -36.80 -7.46
CA ASP A 724 -5.90 -35.80 -7.88
C ASP A 724 -7.29 -36.47 -7.94
N VAL A 725 -8.32 -35.75 -8.41
CA VAL A 725 -9.60 -36.37 -8.81
C VAL A 725 -9.42 -37.25 -10.06
N PRO A 726 -10.30 -38.24 -10.31
CA PRO A 726 -10.19 -39.06 -11.51
C PRO A 726 -10.38 -38.26 -12.80
N MET A 727 -9.92 -38.79 -13.92
CA MET A 727 -10.33 -38.28 -15.23
C MET A 727 -11.84 -38.49 -15.46
N VAL A 728 -12.38 -37.80 -16.45
CA VAL A 728 -13.78 -37.93 -16.90
C VAL A 728 -14.07 -39.36 -17.38
N PRO A 729 -15.22 -39.97 -17.02
CA PRO A 729 -15.67 -41.26 -17.58
C PRO A 729 -15.74 -41.24 -19.11
N GLN A 730 -15.43 -42.38 -19.73
CA GLN A 730 -15.47 -42.51 -21.20
C GLN A 730 -16.84 -43.02 -21.68
N LYS A 731 -17.15 -42.78 -22.96
CA LYS A 731 -18.34 -43.29 -23.68
C LYS A 731 -19.65 -43.36 -22.87
N LEU A 732 -20.08 -42.24 -22.27
CA LEU A 732 -21.43 -42.17 -21.70
C LEU A 732 -22.47 -42.17 -22.83
N GLU A 733 -23.39 -43.13 -22.80
CA GLU A 733 -24.49 -43.27 -23.76
C GLU A 733 -25.80 -43.74 -23.08
N VAL A 734 -26.92 -43.57 -23.77
CA VAL A 734 -28.22 -44.15 -23.37
C VAL A 734 -28.40 -45.48 -24.08
N VAL A 735 -28.57 -46.56 -23.32
CA VAL A 735 -28.78 -47.91 -23.86
C VAL A 735 -30.25 -48.34 -23.89
N ASP A 736 -31.10 -47.78 -23.02
CA ASP A 736 -32.55 -48.07 -23.00
C ASP A 736 -33.37 -46.87 -22.47
N ILE A 737 -34.61 -46.74 -22.94
CA ILE A 737 -35.59 -45.74 -22.50
C ILE A 737 -36.99 -46.37 -22.48
N THR A 738 -37.65 -46.27 -21.32
CA THR A 738 -39.08 -46.53 -21.17
C THR A 738 -39.81 -45.25 -20.76
N LYS A 739 -41.15 -45.31 -20.71
CA LYS A 739 -42.03 -44.27 -20.16
C LYS A 739 -41.74 -43.81 -18.72
N SER A 740 -40.91 -44.52 -17.95
CA SER A 740 -40.53 -44.07 -16.59
C SER A 740 -39.07 -44.34 -16.20
N THR A 741 -38.25 -44.83 -17.13
CA THR A 741 -36.84 -45.18 -16.87
C THR A 741 -35.91 -44.80 -18.01
N VAL A 742 -34.66 -44.50 -17.68
CA VAL A 742 -33.56 -44.32 -18.63
C VAL A 742 -32.35 -45.11 -18.14
N THR A 743 -31.81 -46.00 -18.98
CA THR A 743 -30.61 -46.76 -18.66
C THR A 743 -29.40 -46.14 -19.34
N LEU A 744 -28.40 -45.79 -18.54
CA LEU A 744 -27.14 -45.20 -18.97
C LEU A 744 -26.02 -46.23 -18.89
N ALA A 745 -25.12 -46.24 -19.88
CA ALA A 745 -23.88 -47.03 -19.87
C ALA A 745 -22.66 -46.10 -20.03
N TRP A 746 -21.52 -46.46 -19.42
CA TRP A 746 -20.27 -45.71 -19.52
C TRP A 746 -19.03 -46.58 -19.31
N GLU A 747 -17.91 -46.17 -19.90
CA GLU A 747 -16.60 -46.78 -19.68
C GLU A 747 -15.83 -46.09 -18.55
N LYS A 748 -14.90 -46.84 -17.92
CA LYS A 748 -14.00 -46.31 -16.91
C LYS A 748 -13.16 -45.11 -17.43
N PRO A 749 -12.77 -44.17 -16.56
CA PRO A 749 -11.84 -43.11 -16.95
C PRO A 749 -10.46 -43.68 -17.32
N GLN A 750 -9.70 -42.91 -18.11
CA GLN A 750 -8.36 -43.31 -18.57
C GLN A 750 -7.31 -43.32 -17.45
N HIS A 751 -7.46 -42.43 -16.45
CA HIS A 751 -6.69 -42.41 -15.22
C HIS A 751 -7.63 -42.22 -14.02
N ASP A 752 -7.31 -42.87 -12.89
CA ASP A 752 -8.07 -42.74 -11.63
C ASP A 752 -7.55 -41.61 -10.73
N GLY A 753 -6.53 -40.87 -11.19
CA GLY A 753 -5.90 -39.77 -10.45
C GLY A 753 -4.88 -40.24 -9.40
N GLY A 754 -4.40 -41.49 -9.48
CA GLY A 754 -3.43 -42.03 -8.52
C GLY A 754 -4.06 -42.48 -7.20
N SER A 755 -5.39 -42.52 -7.13
CA SER A 755 -6.13 -43.07 -6.01
C SER A 755 -7.28 -43.92 -6.57
N ARG A 756 -7.36 -45.17 -6.11
CA ARG A 756 -8.36 -46.14 -6.59
C ARG A 756 -9.77 -45.55 -6.61
N LEU A 757 -10.50 -45.82 -7.68
CA LEU A 757 -11.90 -45.41 -7.79
C LEU A 757 -12.72 -45.97 -6.62
N THR A 758 -13.47 -45.09 -5.96
CA THR A 758 -14.40 -45.39 -4.87
C THR A 758 -15.84 -45.51 -5.39
N GLY A 759 -16.14 -44.97 -6.57
CA GLY A 759 -17.45 -45.12 -7.20
C GLY A 759 -17.66 -44.30 -8.48
N TYR A 760 -18.90 -44.28 -8.93
CA TYR A 760 -19.41 -43.34 -9.94
C TYR A 760 -20.59 -42.57 -9.37
N VAL A 761 -20.68 -41.28 -9.66
CA VAL A 761 -21.80 -40.42 -9.28
C VAL A 761 -22.62 -40.10 -10.52
N ILE A 762 -23.91 -40.42 -10.48
CA ILE A 762 -24.87 -40.07 -11.55
C ILE A 762 -25.70 -38.88 -11.09
N GLU A 763 -25.81 -37.88 -11.97
CA GLU A 763 -26.66 -36.71 -11.78
C GLU A 763 -27.60 -36.55 -12.99
N ALA A 764 -28.79 -36.02 -12.73
CA ALA A 764 -29.78 -35.67 -13.73
C ALA A 764 -30.23 -34.22 -13.55
N SER A 765 -30.54 -33.52 -14.63
CA SER A 765 -31.25 -32.23 -14.61
C SER A 765 -32.48 -32.31 -15.50
N LYS A 766 -33.56 -31.60 -15.14
CA LYS A 766 -34.69 -31.42 -16.06
C LYS A 766 -34.29 -30.42 -17.14
N ALA A 767 -34.59 -30.70 -18.41
CA ALA A 767 -34.28 -29.81 -19.51
C ALA A 767 -34.90 -28.42 -19.29
N GLY A 768 -34.15 -27.36 -19.61
CA GLY A 768 -34.53 -25.98 -19.28
C GLY A 768 -34.24 -25.56 -17.84
N THR A 769 -33.61 -26.41 -17.01
CA THR A 769 -33.15 -26.05 -15.66
C THR A 769 -31.65 -26.30 -15.48
N GLU A 770 -30.96 -25.37 -14.80
CA GLU A 770 -29.53 -25.48 -14.50
C GLU A 770 -29.24 -26.37 -13.26
N LYS A 771 -30.29 -26.84 -12.58
CA LYS A 771 -30.20 -27.53 -11.29
C LYS A 771 -30.03 -29.04 -11.45
N TRP A 772 -28.77 -29.46 -11.58
CA TRP A 772 -28.39 -30.86 -11.45
C TRP A 772 -28.71 -31.42 -10.05
N MET A 773 -29.28 -32.62 -10.04
CA MET A 773 -29.63 -33.40 -8.84
C MET A 773 -28.91 -34.74 -8.87
N LYS A 774 -28.23 -35.12 -7.77
CA LYS A 774 -27.60 -36.43 -7.66
C LYS A 774 -28.67 -37.52 -7.58
N VAL A 775 -28.64 -38.47 -8.52
CA VAL A 775 -29.51 -39.64 -8.56
C VAL A 775 -28.97 -40.72 -7.64
N VAL A 776 -27.69 -41.12 -7.84
CA VAL A 776 -27.09 -42.25 -7.15
C VAL A 776 -25.57 -42.12 -7.05
N THR A 777 -24.97 -42.82 -6.08
CA THR A 777 -23.53 -43.10 -6.03
C THR A 777 -23.34 -44.62 -6.09
N LEU A 778 -22.65 -45.11 -7.11
CA LEU A 778 -22.50 -46.53 -7.46
C LEU A 778 -21.10 -47.05 -7.15
N LYS A 779 -20.95 -48.36 -7.00
CA LYS A 779 -19.64 -49.03 -6.80
C LYS A 779 -18.76 -48.87 -8.06
N PRO A 780 -17.42 -48.86 -7.92
CA PRO A 780 -16.50 -48.61 -9.04
C PRO A 780 -16.44 -49.75 -10.08
N THR A 781 -17.11 -50.87 -9.81
CA THR A 781 -17.31 -52.01 -10.72
C THR A 781 -18.61 -51.92 -11.53
N VAL A 782 -19.38 -50.85 -11.38
CA VAL A 782 -20.65 -50.64 -12.09
C VAL A 782 -20.43 -49.69 -13.26
N PHE A 783 -20.88 -50.09 -14.44
CA PHE A 783 -20.70 -49.40 -15.72
C PHE A 783 -22.03 -49.12 -16.45
N GLU A 784 -23.15 -49.53 -15.83
CA GLU A 784 -24.49 -49.38 -16.36
C GLU A 784 -25.47 -49.14 -15.20
N HIS A 785 -26.48 -48.29 -15.38
CA HIS A 785 -27.52 -48.05 -14.38
C HIS A 785 -28.83 -47.52 -14.96
N THR A 786 -29.94 -48.16 -14.58
CA THR A 786 -31.31 -47.71 -14.87
C THR A 786 -31.76 -46.68 -13.83
N ILE A 787 -31.91 -45.43 -14.25
CA ILE A 787 -32.58 -44.38 -13.50
C ILE A 787 -34.09 -44.65 -13.58
N ILE A 788 -34.78 -44.59 -12.43
CA ILE A 788 -36.21 -44.89 -12.30
C ILE A 788 -37.00 -43.67 -11.81
N SER A 789 -38.34 -43.77 -11.87
CA SER A 789 -39.27 -42.72 -11.42
C SER A 789 -39.13 -41.40 -12.18
N LEU A 790 -38.83 -41.49 -13.47
CA LEU A 790 -38.88 -40.37 -14.41
C LEU A 790 -40.32 -40.20 -14.93
N ASN A 791 -40.66 -38.98 -15.35
CA ASN A 791 -41.99 -38.65 -15.86
C ASN A 791 -42.08 -38.88 -17.38
N GLU A 792 -43.15 -39.54 -17.84
CA GLU A 792 -43.40 -39.77 -19.27
C GLU A 792 -43.59 -38.44 -20.03
N GLY A 793 -43.00 -38.34 -21.23
CA GLY A 793 -43.02 -37.16 -22.09
C GLY A 793 -42.05 -36.03 -21.69
N GLU A 794 -41.46 -36.08 -20.50
CA GLU A 794 -40.55 -35.04 -20.01
C GLU A 794 -39.12 -35.24 -20.51
N GLN A 795 -38.36 -34.14 -20.56
CA GLN A 795 -36.99 -34.12 -21.05
C GLN A 795 -35.95 -33.92 -19.93
N TYR A 796 -34.88 -34.71 -19.98
CA TYR A 796 -33.81 -34.71 -18.98
C TYR A 796 -32.43 -34.71 -19.63
N LEU A 797 -31.47 -34.07 -18.95
CA LEU A 797 -30.04 -34.17 -19.22
C LEU A 797 -29.42 -35.08 -18.15
N PHE A 798 -28.44 -35.90 -18.55
CA PHE A 798 -27.81 -36.88 -17.67
C PHE A 798 -26.30 -36.75 -17.71
N ARG A 799 -25.65 -37.00 -16.57
CA ARG A 799 -24.18 -37.03 -16.49
C ARG A 799 -23.65 -38.01 -15.47
N VAL A 800 -22.41 -38.46 -15.71
CA VAL A 800 -21.66 -39.37 -14.84
C VAL A 800 -20.30 -38.77 -14.51
N ARG A 801 -19.92 -38.82 -13.23
CA ARG A 801 -18.58 -38.49 -12.72
C ARG A 801 -17.94 -39.74 -12.13
N ALA A 802 -16.64 -39.92 -12.33
CA ALA A 802 -15.85 -40.90 -11.58
C ALA A 802 -15.50 -40.33 -10.20
N GLN A 803 -15.40 -41.18 -9.18
CA GLN A 803 -15.05 -40.76 -7.82
C GLN A 803 -13.89 -41.59 -7.27
N ASN A 804 -12.95 -40.97 -6.54
CA ASN A 804 -11.91 -41.64 -5.75
C ASN A 804 -11.90 -41.09 -4.30
N GLN A 805 -10.77 -41.19 -3.59
CA GLN A 805 -10.63 -40.65 -2.23
C GLN A 805 -10.44 -39.13 -2.17
N LYS A 806 -10.00 -38.49 -3.27
CA LYS A 806 -9.77 -37.04 -3.36
C LYS A 806 -11.03 -36.26 -3.72
N GLY A 807 -11.88 -36.82 -4.59
CA GLY A 807 -13.12 -36.18 -4.99
C GLY A 807 -13.80 -36.84 -6.19
N VAL A 808 -14.60 -36.05 -6.90
CA VAL A 808 -15.28 -36.42 -8.14
C VAL A 808 -14.62 -35.75 -9.35
N SER A 809 -14.60 -36.44 -10.49
CA SER A 809 -14.12 -35.91 -11.76
C SER A 809 -15.00 -34.78 -12.29
N GLU A 810 -14.52 -34.06 -13.31
CA GLU A 810 -15.42 -33.36 -14.22
C GLU A 810 -16.39 -34.35 -14.90
N PRO A 811 -17.59 -33.88 -15.32
CA PRO A 811 -18.65 -34.78 -15.73
C PRO A 811 -18.49 -35.21 -17.19
N ARG A 812 -18.90 -36.44 -17.48
CA ARG A 812 -19.32 -36.80 -18.83
C ARG A 812 -20.81 -36.51 -18.91
N GLU A 813 -21.24 -35.57 -19.75
CA GLU A 813 -22.65 -35.19 -19.91
C GLU A 813 -23.20 -35.65 -21.26
N ILE A 814 -24.47 -36.03 -21.30
CA ILE A 814 -25.22 -36.26 -22.55
C ILE A 814 -25.77 -34.90 -22.99
N VAL A 815 -25.17 -34.33 -24.03
CA VAL A 815 -25.42 -32.95 -24.50
C VAL A 815 -26.79 -32.74 -25.17
N THR A 816 -27.47 -33.81 -25.55
CA THR A 816 -28.84 -33.78 -26.10
C THR A 816 -29.84 -34.25 -25.06
N ALA A 817 -30.88 -33.45 -24.79
CA ALA A 817 -31.91 -33.81 -23.83
C ALA A 817 -32.67 -35.08 -24.25
N VAL A 818 -32.73 -36.05 -23.34
CA VAL A 818 -33.38 -37.36 -23.51
C VAL A 818 -34.85 -37.22 -23.15
N THR A 819 -35.74 -37.59 -24.08
CA THR A 819 -37.20 -37.60 -23.83
C THR A 819 -37.61 -38.97 -23.30
N VAL A 820 -38.30 -39.00 -22.16
CA VAL A 820 -38.68 -40.24 -21.45
C VAL A 820 -39.98 -40.79 -22.05
N GLN A 821 -39.85 -41.82 -22.89
CA GLN A 821 -40.95 -42.47 -23.61
C GLN A 821 -40.51 -43.86 -24.08
N ASP A 822 -41.44 -44.82 -24.20
CA ASP A 822 -41.13 -46.15 -24.72
C ASP A 822 -40.61 -46.07 -26.17
N GLN A 823 -39.39 -46.57 -26.43
CA GLN A 823 -38.88 -46.66 -27.80
C GLN A 823 -39.70 -47.69 -28.61
N LYS A 824 -40.45 -47.22 -29.62
CA LYS A 824 -41.01 -48.10 -30.65
C LYS A 824 -39.87 -48.75 -31.43
N GLY A 825 -39.64 -50.04 -31.17
CA GLY A 825 -38.47 -50.77 -31.64
C GLY A 825 -38.28 -50.75 -33.16
N ARG A 826 -37.04 -50.48 -33.61
CA ARG A 826 -36.61 -50.73 -34.98
C ARG A 826 -36.40 -52.22 -35.20
N TYR A 827 -37.40 -52.89 -35.75
CA TYR A 827 -37.19 -54.14 -36.46
C TYR A 827 -36.55 -53.88 -37.83
N ASN A 828 -35.70 -54.81 -38.26
CA ASN A 828 -35.16 -55.00 -39.62
C ASN A 828 -34.28 -53.88 -40.22
N SER A 829 -32.97 -54.12 -40.25
CA SER A 829 -32.26 -54.48 -41.50
C SER A 829 -30.87 -55.03 -41.19
#